data_AF-A0A5J6PC87-F1
#
_entry.id   AF-A0A5J6PC87-F1
#
_cell.length_a   1.000
_cell.length_b   1.000
_cell.length_c   1.000
_cell.angle_alpha   90.00
_cell.angle_beta   90.00
_cell.angle_gamma   90.00
#
_symmetry.space_group_name_H-M   'P 1'
#
loop_
_entity.id
_entity.type
_entity.pdbx_description
1 polymer ?
#
loop_
_entity_poly.entity_id
_entity_poly.type
_entity_poly.pdbx_seq_one_letter_code
_entity_poly.pdbx_strand_id
1 'polypeptide(L)'
;MQPINLSRILFLLCSVLFSHNLFAQTNLALNKTATASSSLIAAANAVDGNGGTRWESAHGNGPSWLSVDLGANVNLSSVVIDWEAANAANYDVQGSTNGSTWVNLASRSGGTFGTRTDTVAVTGSYRFVRINATQRSAGNAWGYSVWELKVYGSTAASSGSSNSAYTNLAQGAIVAASSQVQPATMAIDNNFGTRWESTHGVDPAWISLDFGSAKPLASVVIDWEAANAANYEVQGSTNNSSWTTLASRTGGTFGARTDTIALNGSYRYLRIYGTARSAGNQWGYSIIELKVYSSGGLASSASSTSSAPVVVSSRAASSVGVASSVSIPVNVTYKPLYPNQSTPEISRNWRIEADGTIVTFGSGRARARHEAEDIFYTFPSFYHEHRTFKFEVHDHTPKGESRVEIFYEPEYANFNDIGCRKSLFNPYRSYFGDNGGFTRIRNADPATGKGELWRCTGTRFVPGEREGQTALRTGEFYDFEFQQWLGFTDTDPRVSAQRVYYTDTFRIKLGSPGLYIVNNDELNAKLSSGGAATAAPVRAFKGIAQADVISTSGVLADSGAPGYQSIRSPQSIAKGYQKPSYLLTNPANNATVTYRDGNQTFTDQVIEYAPTAASPFIVDRHTHLWTAFFREALNIRWETHNQFLNGRRIFHTDFVTGKHFESGNPDFTELANLSTGLTINNSCVGCHVNNGRGQAPVAGQLPNSMAVKVSSGATDINGNALPHNYFGKVLQPQSRNGGVPAEAITNVSYTTVAGTFNDGTTYQLQAPNYSVQVLDNAGGAVNNFSPRMAQTIVGLGLLEAISETVLLQRHDPNDSNSDGISGRANQVTDLKTGEQRIGRFGWKASVATLEQFTADALHEDIGVSTSILQGPACGINQTACRNAGPNGIELSDARMSLLTVYMQALGAPARRAETVNNADVVRGELVFGNLGCAACHTPSMATDYGHPLAELRGQTIRPYTDLLLHDMGEGLSDRLTTNATLNREWRTPALWGLGLEEAVNGHGRLLHDGRARNINEAILWHGGEAAASQSAYRAATSTQRNDLIKFLESL
;
A
#
# COMPACT_ATOMS: atom_id res chain seq x y z
N MET A 1 29.41 54.09 -53.85
CA MET A 1 28.32 53.13 -53.63
C MET A 1 28.43 52.65 -52.20
N GLN A 2 27.41 52.87 -51.36
CA GLN A 2 27.50 52.60 -49.91
C GLN A 2 27.18 51.15 -49.55
N PRO A 3 27.77 50.59 -48.48
CA PRO A 3 27.56 49.21 -48.07
C PRO A 3 26.17 49.01 -47.45
N ILE A 4 25.44 48.01 -47.93
CA ILE A 4 24.13 47.65 -47.39
C ILE A 4 24.32 46.82 -46.11
N ASN A 5 23.67 47.26 -45.04
CA ASN A 5 23.89 46.78 -43.68
C ASN A 5 23.08 45.49 -43.41
N LEU A 6 23.75 44.34 -43.28
CA LEU A 6 23.10 43.02 -43.14
C LEU A 6 22.28 42.84 -41.84
N SER A 7 22.41 43.73 -40.86
CA SER A 7 21.67 43.65 -39.58
C SER A 7 20.16 43.90 -39.68
N ARG A 8 19.57 44.10 -40.88
CA ARG A 8 18.12 44.35 -41.05
C ARG A 8 17.33 43.25 -41.77
N ILE A 9 17.97 42.24 -42.37
CA ILE A 9 17.25 41.12 -42.99
C ILE A 9 17.03 39.97 -41.98
N LEU A 10 17.91 39.82 -40.99
CA LEU A 10 17.78 38.77 -39.95
C LEU A 10 16.67 39.04 -38.92
N PHE A 11 16.08 40.25 -38.89
CA PHE A 11 15.06 40.65 -37.92
C PHE A 11 13.60 40.52 -38.43
N LEU A 12 13.39 40.16 -39.70
CA LEU A 12 12.03 40.01 -40.28
C LEU A 12 11.61 38.56 -40.58
N LEU A 13 12.49 37.59 -40.33
CA LEU A 13 12.21 36.14 -40.47
C LEU A 13 12.09 35.43 -39.09
N CYS A 14 12.06 36.19 -38.00
CA CYS A 14 12.03 35.68 -36.63
C CYS A 14 10.74 36.07 -35.86
N SER A 15 9.66 36.39 -36.58
CA SER A 15 8.39 36.85 -35.98
C SER A 15 7.14 36.15 -36.55
N VAL A 16 7.30 35.02 -37.26
CA VAL A 16 6.19 34.14 -37.71
C VAL A 16 6.48 32.68 -37.35
N LEU A 17 6.86 32.45 -36.09
CA LEU A 17 6.69 31.17 -35.41
C LEU A 17 6.07 31.47 -34.04
N PHE A 18 4.75 31.65 -34.05
CA PHE A 18 3.98 31.93 -32.83
C PHE A 18 4.11 30.75 -31.86
N SER A 19 4.41 31.08 -30.60
CA SER A 19 4.65 30.15 -29.50
C SER A 19 3.50 29.16 -29.30
N HIS A 20 3.60 27.98 -29.91
CA HIS A 20 2.78 26.84 -29.54
C HIS A 20 3.48 26.14 -28.37
N ASN A 21 3.26 26.67 -27.17
CA ASN A 21 3.51 25.91 -25.96
C ASN A 21 2.58 24.69 -25.98
N LEU A 22 3.12 23.53 -26.34
CA LEU A 22 2.48 22.23 -26.17
C LEU A 22 2.47 21.84 -24.68
N PHE A 23 1.81 22.66 -23.87
CA PHE A 23 1.28 22.17 -22.60
C PHE A 23 0.23 21.12 -22.91
N ALA A 24 0.33 19.95 -22.28
CA ALA A 24 -0.75 18.98 -22.29
C ALA A 24 -2.02 19.66 -21.72
N GLN A 25 -3.03 19.86 -22.55
CA GLN A 25 -4.27 20.52 -22.10
C GLN A 25 -4.94 19.62 -21.05
N THR A 26 -5.13 20.14 -19.84
CA THR A 26 -5.80 19.42 -18.76
C THR A 26 -7.30 19.29 -19.06
N ASN A 27 -7.86 18.09 -18.94
CA ASN A 27 -9.31 17.90 -18.99
C ASN A 27 -9.95 18.54 -17.74
N LEU A 28 -10.60 19.69 -17.93
CA LEU A 28 -11.27 20.47 -16.91
C LEU A 28 -12.56 19.81 -16.39
N ALA A 29 -13.14 18.88 -17.17
CA ALA A 29 -14.34 18.14 -16.79
C ALA A 29 -14.03 16.90 -15.93
N LEU A 30 -12.78 16.42 -15.89
CA LEU A 30 -12.40 15.20 -15.19
C LEU A 30 -12.78 15.24 -13.71
N ASN A 31 -13.55 14.26 -13.26
CA ASN A 31 -14.10 14.09 -11.92
C ASN A 31 -14.93 15.29 -11.41
N LYS A 32 -15.51 16.08 -12.32
CA LYS A 32 -16.44 17.17 -11.98
C LYS A 32 -17.87 16.67 -11.81
N THR A 33 -18.71 17.48 -11.17
CA THR A 33 -20.14 17.17 -11.01
C THR A 33 -20.85 17.22 -12.36
N ALA A 34 -21.29 16.06 -12.84
CA ALA A 34 -22.11 15.93 -14.04
C ALA A 34 -23.59 15.69 -13.71
N THR A 35 -24.48 16.29 -14.49
CA THR A 35 -25.94 16.13 -14.44
C THR A 35 -26.50 15.91 -15.85
N ALA A 36 -27.66 15.29 -15.98
CA ALA A 36 -28.26 15.00 -17.28
C ALA A 36 -29.78 15.12 -17.24
N SER A 37 -30.42 15.23 -18.42
CA SER A 37 -31.88 15.24 -18.55
C SER A 37 -32.54 13.94 -18.12
N SER A 38 -31.82 12.82 -18.24
CA SER A 38 -32.18 11.50 -17.73
C SER A 38 -30.92 10.63 -17.67
N SER A 39 -30.98 9.55 -16.89
CA SER A 39 -29.87 8.59 -16.74
C SER A 39 -30.44 7.18 -16.55
N LEU A 40 -30.23 6.30 -17.54
CA LEU A 40 -30.26 4.84 -17.33
C LEU A 40 -28.91 4.36 -16.79
N ILE A 41 -27.84 5.04 -17.18
CA ILE A 41 -26.51 4.93 -16.59
C ILE A 41 -26.05 6.35 -16.22
N ALA A 42 -25.38 6.49 -15.08
CA ALA A 42 -25.15 7.79 -14.41
C ALA A 42 -24.35 8.80 -15.26
N ALA A 43 -24.68 10.08 -15.11
CA ALA A 43 -24.00 11.18 -15.80
C ALA A 43 -22.51 11.33 -15.42
N ALA A 44 -22.14 10.95 -14.20
CA ALA A 44 -20.76 10.98 -13.71
C ALA A 44 -19.82 10.06 -14.52
N ASN A 45 -20.35 8.97 -15.08
CA ASN A 45 -19.60 7.99 -15.86
C ASN A 45 -19.13 8.51 -17.24
N ALA A 46 -19.49 9.73 -17.61
CA ALA A 46 -19.02 10.40 -18.82
C ALA A 46 -17.99 11.50 -18.53
N VAL A 47 -17.48 11.60 -17.30
CA VAL A 47 -16.44 12.54 -16.89
C VAL A 47 -15.44 11.92 -15.91
N ASP A 48 -15.40 10.59 -15.82
CA ASP A 48 -14.57 9.85 -14.86
C ASP A 48 -13.17 9.51 -15.41
N GLY A 49 -12.93 9.73 -16.71
CA GLY A 49 -11.67 9.43 -17.37
C GLY A 49 -11.48 7.95 -17.73
N ASN A 50 -12.51 7.12 -17.62
CA ASN A 50 -12.47 5.69 -17.88
C ASN A 50 -13.28 5.33 -19.15
N GLY A 51 -12.60 5.05 -20.25
CA GLY A 51 -13.24 4.65 -21.51
C GLY A 51 -14.02 3.31 -21.49
N GLY A 52 -14.08 2.62 -20.34
CA GLY A 52 -14.96 1.46 -20.12
C GLY A 52 -16.29 1.79 -19.42
N THR A 53 -16.50 3.02 -18.95
CA THR A 53 -17.75 3.52 -18.35
C THR A 53 -18.38 4.63 -19.22
N ARG A 54 -19.70 4.79 -19.14
CA ARG A 54 -20.44 5.77 -19.97
C ARG A 54 -21.69 6.30 -19.28
N TRP A 55 -22.14 7.48 -19.67
CA TRP A 55 -23.50 7.95 -19.45
C TRP A 55 -24.45 7.35 -20.51
N GLU A 56 -25.71 7.12 -20.15
CA GLU A 56 -26.77 6.73 -21.09
C GLU A 56 -28.11 7.40 -20.73
N SER A 57 -28.72 8.10 -21.68
CA SER A 57 -30.05 8.71 -21.52
C SER A 57 -31.17 7.67 -21.58
N ALA A 58 -32.34 8.01 -21.06
CA ALA A 58 -33.56 7.23 -21.30
C ALA A 58 -33.85 7.07 -22.80
N HIS A 59 -34.29 5.88 -23.19
CA HIS A 59 -34.68 5.55 -24.58
C HIS A 59 -35.99 6.26 -24.94
N GLY A 60 -36.31 6.37 -26.23
CA GLY A 60 -37.56 7.00 -26.72
C GLY A 60 -37.63 8.54 -26.58
N ASN A 61 -36.97 9.14 -25.60
CA ASN A 61 -37.01 10.57 -25.29
C ASN A 61 -36.01 11.43 -26.09
N GLY A 62 -36.45 12.59 -26.60
CA GLY A 62 -35.58 13.57 -27.26
C GLY A 62 -36.23 14.97 -27.30
N PRO A 63 -35.47 16.08 -27.20
CA PRO A 63 -34.01 16.16 -26.99
C PRO A 63 -33.56 15.67 -25.60
N SER A 64 -32.25 15.49 -25.42
CA SER A 64 -31.64 15.13 -24.12
C SER A 64 -30.28 15.81 -23.96
N TRP A 65 -29.85 16.04 -22.73
CA TRP A 65 -28.60 16.74 -22.45
C TRP A 65 -27.77 16.11 -21.33
N LEU A 66 -26.46 16.30 -21.41
CA LEU A 66 -25.45 15.96 -20.40
C LEU A 66 -24.62 17.22 -20.12
N SER A 67 -24.53 17.63 -18.86
CA SER A 67 -23.90 18.88 -18.40
C SER A 67 -22.86 18.59 -17.32
N VAL A 68 -21.77 19.37 -17.30
CA VAL A 68 -20.72 19.34 -16.28
C VAL A 68 -20.52 20.73 -15.66
N ASP A 69 -20.34 20.79 -14.33
CA ASP A 69 -19.94 22.00 -13.60
C ASP A 69 -18.42 22.02 -13.36
N LEU A 70 -17.70 22.90 -14.05
CA LEU A 70 -16.25 23.06 -13.93
C LEU A 70 -15.83 23.66 -12.56
N GLY A 71 -16.78 24.26 -11.83
CA GLY A 71 -16.63 24.87 -10.51
C GLY A 71 -16.43 26.39 -10.53
N ALA A 72 -15.88 26.95 -11.60
CA ALA A 72 -15.67 28.38 -11.82
C ALA A 72 -15.73 28.70 -13.32
N ASN A 73 -15.83 29.98 -13.68
CA ASN A 73 -15.75 30.41 -15.08
C ASN A 73 -14.33 30.17 -15.64
N VAL A 74 -14.23 29.40 -16.72
CA VAL A 74 -12.98 29.08 -17.42
C VAL A 74 -13.11 29.48 -18.90
N ASN A 75 -12.03 30.01 -19.49
CA ASN A 75 -11.99 30.33 -20.92
C ASN A 75 -11.80 29.03 -21.70
N LEU A 76 -12.86 28.57 -22.38
CA LEU A 76 -12.84 27.30 -23.09
C LEU A 76 -12.03 27.41 -24.40
N SER A 77 -11.41 26.29 -24.79
CA SER A 77 -10.71 26.13 -26.09
C SER A 77 -11.31 24.99 -26.93
N SER A 78 -11.71 23.88 -26.30
CA SER A 78 -12.34 22.76 -27.00
C SER A 78 -13.16 21.87 -26.06
N VAL A 79 -14.09 21.12 -26.65
CA VAL A 79 -14.83 20.03 -26.01
C VAL A 79 -14.62 18.80 -26.90
N VAL A 80 -14.32 17.65 -26.29
CA VAL A 80 -14.12 16.37 -26.98
C VAL A 80 -15.07 15.35 -26.40
N ILE A 81 -15.89 14.74 -27.26
CA ILE A 81 -16.97 13.83 -26.89
C ILE A 81 -16.65 12.45 -27.48
N ASP A 82 -16.40 11.45 -26.64
CA ASP A 82 -16.27 10.06 -27.07
C ASP A 82 -17.66 9.42 -27.01
N TRP A 83 -18.31 9.29 -28.17
CA TRP A 83 -19.64 8.71 -28.29
C TRP A 83 -19.60 7.18 -28.33
N GLU A 84 -20.60 6.56 -27.70
CA GLU A 84 -20.97 5.16 -27.93
C GLU A 84 -21.67 5.01 -29.31
N ALA A 85 -21.99 3.80 -29.77
CA ALA A 85 -22.74 3.60 -31.00
C ALA A 85 -24.10 4.34 -31.00
N ALA A 86 -24.83 4.34 -29.87
CA ALA A 86 -26.07 5.08 -29.66
C ALA A 86 -25.85 6.59 -29.48
N ASN A 87 -25.36 7.24 -30.54
CA ASN A 87 -24.98 8.66 -30.53
C ASN A 87 -26.05 9.61 -31.08
N ALA A 88 -25.72 10.91 -31.07
CA ALA A 88 -26.49 11.96 -31.74
C ALA A 88 -26.07 12.17 -33.22
N ALA A 89 -27.06 12.35 -34.09
CA ALA A 89 -26.86 12.98 -35.40
C ALA A 89 -26.63 14.48 -35.25
N ASN A 90 -27.48 15.14 -34.48
CA ASN A 90 -27.43 16.58 -34.27
C ASN A 90 -27.35 16.88 -32.77
N TYR A 91 -26.46 17.80 -32.40
CA TYR A 91 -26.31 18.29 -31.04
C TYR A 91 -25.67 19.68 -31.00
N ASP A 92 -25.88 20.37 -29.89
CA ASP A 92 -25.24 21.63 -29.55
C ASP A 92 -24.26 21.44 -28.39
N VAL A 93 -23.12 22.13 -28.44
CA VAL A 93 -22.23 22.38 -27.30
C VAL A 93 -22.59 23.74 -26.73
N GLN A 94 -23.04 23.80 -25.48
CA GLN A 94 -23.58 25.01 -24.86
C GLN A 94 -22.82 25.35 -23.57
N GLY A 95 -22.60 26.63 -23.33
CA GLY A 95 -21.95 27.16 -22.13
C GLY A 95 -22.93 27.94 -21.26
N SER A 96 -22.70 27.93 -19.94
CA SER A 96 -23.45 28.75 -18.98
C SER A 96 -22.55 29.24 -17.85
N THR A 97 -22.85 30.41 -17.30
CA THR A 97 -22.19 30.97 -16.11
C THR A 97 -22.94 30.66 -14.81
N ASN A 98 -24.21 30.24 -14.90
CA ASN A 98 -25.14 30.10 -13.77
C ASN A 98 -25.91 28.76 -13.74
N GLY A 99 -25.75 27.90 -14.76
CA GLY A 99 -26.39 26.59 -14.88
C GLY A 99 -27.84 26.63 -15.41
N SER A 100 -28.45 27.81 -15.50
CA SER A 100 -29.85 27.99 -15.91
C SER A 100 -30.02 28.70 -17.26
N THR A 101 -29.14 29.67 -17.56
CA THR A 101 -29.13 30.42 -18.82
C THR A 101 -28.00 29.92 -19.71
N TRP A 102 -28.34 29.43 -20.91
CA TRP A 102 -27.41 28.71 -21.77
C TRP A 102 -27.16 29.46 -23.09
N VAL A 103 -25.89 29.56 -23.48
CA VAL A 103 -25.42 30.14 -24.75
C VAL A 103 -24.94 29.01 -25.65
N ASN A 104 -25.37 28.99 -26.91
CA ASN A 104 -24.86 28.03 -27.88
C ASN A 104 -23.44 28.42 -28.33
N LEU A 105 -22.48 27.51 -28.18
CA LEU A 105 -21.07 27.72 -28.55
C LEU A 105 -20.74 27.11 -29.91
N ALA A 106 -21.33 25.96 -30.23
CA ALA A 106 -21.16 25.27 -31.50
C ALA A 106 -22.31 24.27 -31.71
N SER A 107 -22.75 24.11 -32.96
CA SER A 107 -23.67 23.05 -33.36
C SER A 107 -22.98 22.05 -34.29
N ARG A 108 -23.42 20.79 -34.22
CA ARG A 108 -22.99 19.69 -35.09
C ARG A 108 -24.22 18.96 -35.61
N SER A 109 -24.15 18.48 -36.85
CA SER A 109 -25.24 17.78 -37.53
C SER A 109 -24.72 16.70 -38.48
N GLY A 110 -25.57 15.72 -38.81
CA GLY A 110 -25.23 14.65 -39.75
C GLY A 110 -24.39 13.51 -39.19
N GLY A 111 -24.27 13.38 -37.86
CA GLY A 111 -23.57 12.24 -37.23
C GLY A 111 -24.21 10.89 -37.56
N THR A 112 -23.40 9.92 -37.97
CA THR A 112 -23.82 8.54 -38.26
C THR A 112 -23.77 7.66 -37.00
N PHE A 113 -24.58 6.60 -36.98
CA PHE A 113 -24.59 5.59 -35.91
C PHE A 113 -23.24 4.85 -35.85
N GLY A 114 -22.80 4.45 -34.65
CA GLY A 114 -21.50 3.82 -34.40
C GLY A 114 -20.55 4.68 -33.56
N THR A 115 -19.60 4.03 -32.89
CA THR A 115 -18.63 4.67 -31.98
C THR A 115 -17.80 5.71 -32.72
N ARG A 116 -17.66 6.92 -32.16
CA ARG A 116 -16.82 7.99 -32.72
C ARG A 116 -16.41 9.02 -31.67
N THR A 117 -15.29 9.69 -31.89
CA THR A 117 -14.89 10.87 -31.09
C THR A 117 -15.12 12.14 -31.90
N ASP A 118 -15.92 13.06 -31.36
CA ASP A 118 -16.14 14.38 -31.93
C ASP A 118 -15.30 15.43 -31.17
N THR A 119 -14.43 16.15 -31.87
CA THR A 119 -13.71 17.32 -31.32
C THR A 119 -14.35 18.62 -31.80
N VAL A 120 -14.70 19.49 -30.86
CA VAL A 120 -15.40 20.76 -31.11
C VAL A 120 -14.61 21.90 -30.50
N ALA A 121 -14.02 22.75 -31.34
CA ALA A 121 -13.45 24.02 -30.87
C ALA A 121 -14.57 24.93 -30.37
N VAL A 122 -14.37 25.55 -29.20
CA VAL A 122 -15.31 26.47 -28.55
C VAL A 122 -14.54 27.63 -27.91
N THR A 123 -15.22 28.74 -27.65
CA THR A 123 -14.62 29.92 -27.01
C THR A 123 -15.59 30.57 -26.02
N GLY A 124 -15.05 31.43 -25.15
CA GLY A 124 -15.82 32.17 -24.12
C GLY A 124 -15.62 31.62 -22.71
N SER A 125 -16.07 32.38 -21.70
CA SER A 125 -15.78 32.13 -20.29
C SER A 125 -17.01 31.58 -19.55
N TYR A 126 -17.03 30.28 -19.29
CA TYR A 126 -18.21 29.58 -18.76
C TYR A 126 -17.85 28.66 -17.59
N ARG A 127 -18.80 28.45 -16.68
CA ARG A 127 -18.67 27.54 -15.54
C ARG A 127 -19.28 26.18 -15.82
N PHE A 128 -20.41 26.15 -16.50
CA PHE A 128 -21.09 24.93 -16.89
C PHE A 128 -20.98 24.73 -18.40
N VAL A 129 -20.74 23.49 -18.82
CA VAL A 129 -20.69 23.10 -20.24
C VAL A 129 -21.61 21.90 -20.42
N ARG A 130 -22.46 21.92 -21.46
CA ARG A 130 -23.34 20.79 -21.76
C ARG A 130 -23.37 20.43 -23.24
N ILE A 131 -23.57 19.15 -23.49
CA ILE A 131 -23.98 18.61 -24.78
C ILE A 131 -25.50 18.52 -24.77
N ASN A 132 -26.17 19.19 -25.70
CA ASN A 132 -27.62 19.15 -25.90
C ASN A 132 -27.91 18.41 -27.20
N ALA A 133 -28.20 17.11 -27.10
CA ALA A 133 -28.48 16.23 -28.23
C ALA A 133 -29.92 16.38 -28.72
N THR A 134 -30.07 16.86 -29.96
CA THR A 134 -31.36 17.27 -30.53
C THR A 134 -31.94 16.25 -31.51
N GLN A 135 -31.10 15.45 -32.16
CA GLN A 135 -31.54 14.35 -33.03
C GLN A 135 -30.61 13.13 -32.88
N ARG A 136 -31.18 11.93 -32.77
CA ARG A 136 -30.43 10.65 -32.80
C ARG A 136 -29.92 10.34 -34.19
N SER A 137 -28.82 9.59 -34.28
CA SER A 137 -28.33 9.06 -35.56
C SER A 137 -29.31 8.07 -36.19
N ALA A 138 -29.33 8.04 -37.53
CA ALA A 138 -30.19 7.12 -38.28
C ALA A 138 -29.83 5.67 -37.92
N GLY A 139 -30.81 4.88 -37.48
CA GLY A 139 -30.62 3.52 -36.98
C GLY A 139 -30.45 3.40 -35.45
N ASN A 140 -30.28 4.50 -34.71
CA ASN A 140 -30.24 4.47 -33.25
C ASN A 140 -31.64 4.24 -32.66
N ALA A 141 -31.90 3.01 -32.18
CA ALA A 141 -33.14 2.63 -31.49
C ALA A 141 -33.14 2.93 -29.97
N TRP A 142 -31.99 3.34 -29.41
CA TRP A 142 -31.74 3.50 -27.97
C TRP A 142 -31.81 4.97 -27.54
N GLY A 143 -31.13 5.34 -26.45
CA GLY A 143 -30.93 6.72 -25.99
C GLY A 143 -29.78 7.42 -26.70
N TYR A 144 -29.20 8.41 -26.01
CA TYR A 144 -27.89 8.98 -26.32
C TYR A 144 -26.88 8.46 -25.30
N SER A 145 -25.68 8.08 -25.73
CA SER A 145 -24.64 7.55 -24.82
C SER A 145 -23.24 8.05 -25.15
N VAL A 146 -22.49 8.40 -24.11
CA VAL A 146 -21.18 9.08 -24.15
C VAL A 146 -20.26 8.37 -23.17
N TRP A 147 -19.15 7.83 -23.66
CA TRP A 147 -18.06 7.25 -22.85
C TRP A 147 -17.33 8.34 -22.06
N GLU A 148 -16.98 9.47 -22.69
CA GLU A 148 -16.27 10.56 -22.01
C GLU A 148 -16.55 11.94 -22.66
N LEU A 149 -16.72 12.96 -21.82
CA LEU A 149 -16.94 14.36 -22.15
C LEU A 149 -15.78 15.20 -21.58
N LYS A 150 -14.71 15.33 -22.38
CA LYS A 150 -13.56 16.16 -22.03
C LYS A 150 -13.83 17.62 -22.37
N VAL A 151 -13.46 18.53 -21.46
CA VAL A 151 -13.53 19.98 -21.68
C VAL A 151 -12.15 20.57 -21.45
N TYR A 152 -11.65 21.36 -22.40
CA TYR A 152 -10.32 21.98 -22.35
C TYR A 152 -10.45 23.51 -22.43
N GLY A 153 -9.50 24.19 -21.79
CA GLY A 153 -9.47 25.64 -21.70
C GLY A 153 -8.36 26.15 -20.80
N SER A 154 -8.31 27.46 -20.59
CA SER A 154 -7.41 28.12 -19.64
C SER A 154 -8.22 28.90 -18.60
N THR A 155 -7.78 28.88 -17.35
CA THR A 155 -8.32 29.79 -16.34
C THR A 155 -8.08 31.22 -16.82
N ALA A 156 -9.13 32.05 -16.76
CA ALA A 156 -9.03 33.41 -17.26
C ALA A 156 -7.94 34.16 -16.48
N ALA A 157 -6.95 34.70 -17.20
CA ALA A 157 -5.89 35.51 -16.61
C ALA A 157 -6.46 36.86 -16.17
N SER A 158 -7.11 36.89 -15.00
CA SER A 158 -7.41 38.12 -14.28
C SER A 158 -6.12 38.64 -13.66
N SER A 159 -5.61 39.73 -14.24
CA SER A 159 -4.54 40.54 -13.69
C SER A 159 -4.78 40.89 -12.21
N GLY A 160 -3.89 40.41 -11.33
CA GLY A 160 -3.64 41.00 -10.01
C GLY A 160 -4.84 41.17 -9.06
N SER A 161 -5.48 40.08 -8.64
CA SER A 161 -6.24 40.07 -7.37
C SER A 161 -6.18 38.71 -6.68
N SER A 162 -5.91 38.72 -5.38
CA SER A 162 -5.83 37.53 -4.52
C SER A 162 -7.22 36.93 -4.28
N ASN A 163 -7.47 35.70 -4.72
CA ASN A 163 -8.67 34.95 -4.33
C ASN A 163 -8.46 34.31 -2.95
N SER A 164 -9.12 34.90 -1.94
CA SER A 164 -9.13 34.42 -0.56
C SER A 164 -9.80 33.05 -0.44
N ALA A 165 -9.18 32.12 0.30
CA ALA A 165 -9.81 30.86 0.65
C ALA A 165 -11.00 31.07 1.60
N TYR A 166 -12.14 30.43 1.32
CA TYR A 166 -13.25 30.32 2.26
C TYR A 166 -12.92 29.26 3.32
N THR A 167 -12.47 29.67 4.50
CA THR A 167 -12.19 28.76 5.62
C THR A 167 -13.50 28.23 6.24
N ASN A 168 -13.60 26.92 6.46
CA ASN A 168 -14.66 26.33 7.28
C ASN A 168 -14.36 26.55 8.77
N LEU A 169 -15.08 27.50 9.38
CA LEU A 169 -14.98 27.87 10.79
C LEU A 169 -15.58 26.83 11.75
N ALA A 170 -16.36 25.87 11.28
CA ALA A 170 -16.93 24.84 12.14
C ALA A 170 -15.85 23.85 12.65
N GLN A 171 -14.83 23.59 11.83
CA GLN A 171 -13.68 22.77 12.21
C GLN A 171 -12.82 23.52 13.24
N GLY A 172 -12.92 23.08 14.50
CA GLY A 172 -12.27 23.72 15.66
C GLY A 172 -13.15 24.71 16.43
N ALA A 173 -14.44 24.84 16.10
CA ALA A 173 -15.39 25.57 16.94
C ALA A 173 -15.74 24.77 18.21
N ILE A 174 -15.98 25.47 19.32
CA ILE A 174 -16.54 24.83 20.52
C ILE A 174 -18.05 24.67 20.30
N VAL A 175 -18.55 23.44 20.33
CA VAL A 175 -19.97 23.14 20.08
C VAL A 175 -20.75 22.85 21.35
N ALA A 176 -21.98 23.36 21.41
CA ALA A 176 -22.97 23.06 22.43
C ALA A 176 -24.32 22.73 21.77
N ALA A 177 -25.21 22.06 22.49
CA ALA A 177 -26.56 21.77 22.03
C ALA A 177 -27.55 21.76 23.19
N SER A 178 -28.84 21.95 22.91
CA SER A 178 -29.92 21.86 23.92
C SER A 178 -30.04 20.48 24.55
N SER A 179 -29.71 19.44 23.78
CA SER A 179 -29.72 18.04 24.19
C SER A 179 -28.90 17.20 23.21
N GLN A 180 -28.45 16.02 23.66
CA GLN A 180 -27.51 15.16 22.92
C GLN A 180 -27.84 13.68 23.18
N VAL A 181 -28.65 13.07 22.30
CA VAL A 181 -28.78 11.61 22.19
C VAL A 181 -27.54 11.04 21.51
N GLN A 182 -27.02 11.78 20.52
CA GLN A 182 -25.65 11.66 20.02
C GLN A 182 -24.90 12.98 20.27
N PRO A 183 -23.58 12.94 20.56
CA PRO A 183 -22.80 14.14 20.90
C PRO A 183 -22.86 15.24 19.84
N ALA A 184 -22.89 16.50 20.26
CA ALA A 184 -22.95 17.63 19.33
C ALA A 184 -21.65 17.83 18.51
N THR A 185 -20.52 17.30 19.00
CA THR A 185 -19.24 17.23 18.28
C THR A 185 -19.32 16.40 17.00
N MET A 186 -20.26 15.45 16.93
CA MET A 186 -20.47 14.59 15.76
C MET A 186 -21.14 15.28 14.56
N ALA A 187 -21.44 16.58 14.66
CA ALA A 187 -21.92 17.39 13.53
C ALA A 187 -20.86 18.38 13.01
N ILE A 188 -19.62 18.31 13.51
CA ILE A 188 -18.50 19.16 13.06
C ILE A 188 -17.17 18.38 12.97
N ASP A 189 -17.23 17.05 12.99
CA ASP A 189 -16.06 16.17 12.97
C ASP A 189 -15.63 15.79 11.54
N ASN A 190 -16.34 16.28 10.52
CA ASN A 190 -16.12 15.99 9.10
C ASN A 190 -16.24 14.48 8.77
N ASN A 191 -17.04 13.74 9.56
CA ASN A 191 -17.31 12.32 9.38
C ASN A 191 -18.81 12.09 9.12
N PHE A 192 -19.17 11.91 7.85
CA PHE A 192 -20.58 11.72 7.46
C PHE A 192 -21.23 10.41 7.94
N GLY A 193 -20.48 9.54 8.66
CA GLY A 193 -21.00 8.36 9.35
C GLY A 193 -21.40 8.61 10.82
N THR A 194 -21.01 9.75 11.39
CA THR A 194 -21.46 10.24 12.70
C THR A 194 -22.47 11.37 12.52
N ARG A 195 -23.20 11.74 13.58
CA ARG A 195 -24.20 12.81 13.57
C ARG A 195 -24.48 13.33 14.96
N TRP A 196 -24.83 14.61 15.09
CA TRP A 196 -25.56 15.08 16.28
C TRP A 196 -27.01 14.61 16.23
N GLU A 197 -27.61 14.35 17.39
CA GLU A 197 -29.02 14.01 17.52
C GLU A 197 -29.60 14.62 18.81
N SER A 198 -30.69 15.38 18.69
CA SER A 198 -31.41 15.93 19.86
C SER A 198 -32.29 14.87 20.54
N THR A 199 -32.72 15.14 21.78
CA THR A 199 -33.75 14.32 22.46
C THR A 199 -35.01 14.19 21.59
N HIS A 200 -35.53 12.96 21.48
CA HIS A 200 -36.74 12.65 20.73
C HIS A 200 -37.96 13.33 21.35
N GLY A 201 -38.91 13.75 20.51
CA GLY A 201 -40.16 14.36 20.97
C GLY A 201 -40.06 15.82 21.42
N VAL A 202 -38.87 16.42 21.48
CA VAL A 202 -38.65 17.76 22.04
C VAL A 202 -38.49 18.83 20.94
N ASP A 203 -39.39 19.81 20.95
CA ASP A 203 -39.31 21.04 20.15
C ASP A 203 -39.51 22.26 21.08
N PRO A 204 -38.77 23.37 20.92
CA PRO A 204 -37.63 23.56 20.02
C PRO A 204 -36.35 22.91 20.57
N ALA A 205 -35.39 22.63 19.68
CA ALA A 205 -34.06 22.14 20.04
C ALA A 205 -32.98 22.78 19.14
N TRP A 206 -31.73 22.80 19.60
CA TRP A 206 -30.68 23.55 18.91
C TRP A 206 -29.28 22.98 19.07
N ILE A 207 -28.41 23.32 18.11
CA ILE A 207 -26.95 23.16 18.14
C ILE A 207 -26.29 24.50 17.84
N SER A 208 -25.22 24.85 18.55
CA SER A 208 -24.51 26.13 18.42
C SER A 208 -22.99 25.97 18.45
N LEU A 209 -22.31 26.78 17.65
CA LEU A 209 -20.86 26.85 17.51
C LEU A 209 -20.33 28.17 18.08
N ASP A 210 -19.26 28.13 18.88
CA ASP A 210 -18.47 29.28 19.31
C ASP A 210 -17.11 29.29 18.57
N PHE A 211 -16.88 30.32 17.75
CA PHE A 211 -15.64 30.52 16.98
C PHE A 211 -14.53 31.23 17.78
N GLY A 212 -14.70 31.36 19.10
CA GLY A 212 -13.81 32.04 20.06
C GLY A 212 -13.76 33.56 19.93
N SER A 213 -14.07 34.11 18.76
CA SER A 213 -14.06 35.53 18.41
C SER A 213 -15.08 35.80 17.30
N ALA A 214 -15.52 37.05 17.13
CA ALA A 214 -16.46 37.39 16.06
C ALA A 214 -15.81 37.22 14.68
N LYS A 215 -16.46 36.45 13.79
CA LYS A 215 -16.00 36.18 12.41
C LYS A 215 -17.02 36.69 11.40
N PRO A 216 -16.60 37.27 10.26
CA PRO A 216 -17.50 37.62 9.15
C PRO A 216 -18.01 36.33 8.48
N LEU A 217 -19.30 36.03 8.64
CA LEU A 217 -19.90 34.80 8.12
C LEU A 217 -20.43 35.03 6.69
N ALA A 218 -20.16 34.08 5.79
CA ALA A 218 -20.57 34.12 4.38
C ALA A 218 -21.61 33.03 4.03
N SER A 219 -21.52 31.85 4.63
CA SER A 219 -22.52 30.80 4.44
C SER A 219 -22.49 29.74 5.55
N VAL A 220 -23.58 28.99 5.66
CA VAL A 220 -23.66 27.72 6.39
C VAL A 220 -24.21 26.63 5.47
N VAL A 221 -23.71 25.41 5.63
CA VAL A 221 -24.19 24.20 4.96
C VAL A 221 -24.55 23.20 6.05
N ILE A 222 -25.79 22.71 6.03
CA ILE A 222 -26.34 21.77 7.01
C ILE A 222 -26.68 20.48 6.28
N ASP A 223 -25.94 19.41 6.56
CA ASP A 223 -26.24 18.07 6.07
C ASP A 223 -27.15 17.36 7.08
N TRP A 224 -28.44 17.28 6.77
CA TRP A 224 -29.43 16.63 7.62
C TRP A 224 -29.47 15.12 7.38
N GLU A 225 -29.63 14.36 8.46
CA GLU A 225 -30.10 12.97 8.43
C GLU A 225 -31.60 12.92 8.04
N ALA A 226 -32.20 11.73 7.90
CA ALA A 226 -33.63 11.60 7.65
C ALA A 226 -34.51 12.33 8.69
N ALA A 227 -34.14 12.28 9.98
CA ALA A 227 -34.78 12.97 11.10
C ALA A 227 -34.48 14.48 11.14
N ASN A 228 -34.85 15.19 10.08
CA ASN A 228 -34.56 16.61 9.91
C ASN A 228 -35.64 17.57 10.49
N ALA A 229 -35.34 18.87 10.44
CA ALA A 229 -36.30 19.95 10.69
C ALA A 229 -37.24 20.22 9.48
N ALA A 230 -38.54 20.41 9.74
CA ALA A 230 -39.42 21.13 8.81
C ALA A 230 -39.16 22.64 8.90
N ASN A 231 -39.11 23.17 10.12
CA ASN A 231 -38.97 24.58 10.40
C ASN A 231 -37.75 24.80 11.31
N TYR A 232 -36.86 25.72 10.91
CA TYR A 232 -35.71 26.11 11.72
C TYR A 232 -35.22 27.52 11.37
N GLU A 233 -34.44 28.08 12.28
CA GLU A 233 -33.73 29.35 12.10
C GLU A 233 -32.23 29.15 12.19
N VAL A 234 -31.48 29.93 11.39
CA VAL A 234 -30.05 30.14 11.57
C VAL A 234 -29.87 31.47 12.29
N GLN A 235 -29.23 31.47 13.46
CA GLN A 235 -29.12 32.64 14.33
C GLN A 235 -27.67 32.95 14.67
N GLY A 236 -27.30 34.23 14.67
CA GLY A 236 -25.98 34.73 15.08
C GLY A 236 -26.03 35.40 16.44
N SER A 237 -24.92 35.37 17.19
CA SER A 237 -24.73 36.16 18.41
C SER A 237 -23.27 36.58 18.60
N THR A 238 -23.03 37.69 19.30
CA THR A 238 -21.70 38.13 19.74
C THR A 238 -21.41 37.78 21.22
N ASN A 239 -22.45 37.45 21.99
CA ASN A 239 -22.39 37.32 23.47
C ASN A 239 -23.06 36.04 24.03
N ASN A 240 -23.55 35.15 23.16
CA ASN A 240 -24.25 33.90 23.48
C ASN A 240 -25.62 34.03 24.21
N SER A 241 -26.08 35.25 24.50
CA SER A 241 -27.32 35.51 25.23
C SER A 241 -28.36 36.28 24.41
N SER A 242 -27.92 37.22 23.57
CA SER A 242 -28.74 37.97 22.62
C SER A 242 -28.54 37.40 21.23
N TRP A 243 -29.62 36.94 20.58
CA TRP A 243 -29.56 36.24 19.30
C TRP A 243 -30.30 37.00 18.20
N THR A 244 -29.76 36.98 16.99
CA THR A 244 -30.33 37.61 15.79
C THR A 244 -30.54 36.56 14.71
N THR A 245 -31.76 36.42 14.20
CA THR A 245 -32.08 35.50 13.10
C THR A 245 -31.50 36.00 11.79
N LEU A 246 -30.61 35.20 11.19
CA LEU A 246 -29.92 35.46 9.94
C LEU A 246 -30.66 34.87 8.74
N ALA A 247 -31.33 33.73 8.95
CA ALA A 247 -32.18 33.07 7.97
C ALA A 247 -33.23 32.19 8.67
N SER A 248 -34.36 31.98 7.99
CA SER A 248 -35.40 31.03 8.40
C SER A 248 -35.72 30.09 7.24
N ARG A 249 -36.03 28.83 7.56
CA ARG A 249 -36.53 27.82 6.61
C ARG A 249 -37.78 27.17 7.20
N THR A 250 -38.74 26.86 6.34
CA THR A 250 -40.03 26.24 6.71
C THR A 250 -40.48 25.24 5.67
N GLY A 251 -41.25 24.23 6.07
CA GLY A 251 -41.86 23.25 5.16
C GLY A 251 -40.92 22.13 4.68
N GLY A 252 -39.80 21.88 5.36
CA GLY A 252 -38.92 20.74 5.06
C GLY A 252 -39.61 19.39 5.22
N THR A 253 -39.46 18.52 4.23
CA THR A 253 -39.98 17.14 4.24
C THR A 253 -39.01 16.17 4.90
N PHE A 254 -39.51 15.07 5.46
CA PHE A 254 -38.70 14.00 6.05
C PHE A 254 -37.78 13.35 5.00
N GLY A 255 -36.59 12.91 5.42
CA GLY A 255 -35.55 12.35 4.54
C GLY A 255 -34.25 13.17 4.50
N ALA A 256 -33.12 12.53 4.23
CA ALA A 256 -31.81 13.17 4.26
C ALA A 256 -31.68 14.25 3.17
N ARG A 257 -31.07 15.39 3.49
CA ARG A 257 -30.87 16.51 2.55
C ARG A 257 -29.78 17.48 3.01
N THR A 258 -29.22 18.23 2.08
CA THR A 258 -28.26 19.32 2.37
C THR A 258 -28.92 20.68 2.16
N ASP A 259 -28.95 21.51 3.20
CA ASP A 259 -29.42 22.90 3.13
C ASP A 259 -28.23 23.87 3.12
N THR A 260 -28.02 24.60 2.02
CA THR A 260 -27.02 25.68 1.93
C THR A 260 -27.70 27.05 2.07
N ILE A 261 -27.14 27.91 2.92
CA ILE A 261 -27.70 29.22 3.28
C ILE A 261 -26.57 30.26 3.27
N ALA A 262 -26.76 31.34 2.51
CA ALA A 262 -25.87 32.50 2.57
C ALA A 262 -26.10 33.28 3.86
N LEU A 263 -25.02 33.70 4.51
CA LEU A 263 -25.01 34.48 5.75
C LEU A 263 -24.36 35.84 5.52
N ASN A 264 -24.68 36.81 6.38
CA ASN A 264 -24.07 38.13 6.39
C ASN A 264 -23.93 38.63 7.83
N GLY A 265 -22.88 39.41 8.10
CA GLY A 265 -22.59 39.98 9.42
C GLY A 265 -21.45 39.26 10.14
N SER A 266 -20.98 39.83 11.25
CA SER A 266 -19.88 39.29 12.06
C SER A 266 -20.37 38.81 13.42
N TYR A 267 -20.23 37.52 13.69
CA TYR A 267 -20.75 36.86 14.89
C TYR A 267 -19.71 35.92 15.49
N ARG A 268 -19.69 35.81 16.82
CA ARG A 268 -18.85 34.84 17.54
C ARG A 268 -19.52 33.49 17.65
N TYR A 269 -20.84 33.50 17.76
CA TYR A 269 -21.68 32.32 17.90
C TYR A 269 -22.61 32.18 16.71
N LEU A 270 -22.78 30.96 16.20
CA LEU A 270 -23.83 30.60 15.25
C LEU A 270 -24.66 29.46 15.84
N ARG A 271 -25.99 29.51 15.70
CA ARG A 271 -26.92 28.47 16.17
C ARG A 271 -27.90 28.05 15.10
N ILE A 272 -28.09 26.75 14.95
CA ILE A 272 -29.21 26.16 14.21
C ILE A 272 -30.30 25.86 15.25
N TYR A 273 -31.43 26.53 15.13
CA TYR A 273 -32.54 26.50 16.08
C TYR A 273 -33.77 25.87 15.43
N GLY A 274 -33.97 24.57 15.64
CA GLY A 274 -35.11 23.80 15.13
C GLY A 274 -36.38 24.13 15.92
N THR A 275 -37.43 24.55 15.19
CA THR A 275 -38.71 24.98 15.78
C THR A 275 -39.87 24.03 15.47
N ALA A 276 -39.77 23.22 14.41
CA ALA A 276 -40.63 22.05 14.21
C ALA A 276 -39.89 20.97 13.40
N ARG A 277 -39.99 19.71 13.83
CA ARG A 277 -39.53 18.52 13.09
C ARG A 277 -40.40 18.26 11.85
N SER A 278 -39.83 17.58 10.85
CA SER A 278 -40.55 17.26 9.61
C SER A 278 -41.71 16.29 9.83
N ALA A 279 -42.76 16.40 9.01
CA ALA A 279 -43.94 15.55 9.13
C ALA A 279 -43.57 14.06 8.98
N GLY A 280 -43.87 13.27 10.01
CA GLY A 280 -43.48 11.86 10.10
C GLY A 280 -42.20 11.58 10.91
N ASN A 281 -41.42 12.60 11.28
CA ASN A 281 -40.26 12.44 12.16
C ASN A 281 -40.70 12.14 13.61
N GLN A 282 -40.48 10.91 14.07
CA GLN A 282 -40.76 10.49 15.46
C GLN A 282 -39.56 10.66 16.40
N TRP A 283 -38.38 11.00 15.86
CA TRP A 283 -37.10 11.13 16.57
C TRP A 283 -36.83 12.59 16.98
N GLY A 284 -35.56 12.94 17.18
CA GLY A 284 -35.10 14.32 17.38
C GLY A 284 -34.86 15.05 16.06
N TYR A 285 -34.10 16.15 16.15
CA TYR A 285 -33.39 16.72 15.01
C TYR A 285 -32.04 16.02 14.89
N SER A 286 -31.62 15.66 13.68
CA SER A 286 -30.30 15.07 13.46
C SER A 286 -29.56 15.66 12.26
N ILE A 287 -28.32 16.06 12.51
CA ILE A 287 -27.41 16.73 11.57
C ILE A 287 -26.15 15.89 11.50
N ILE A 288 -25.83 15.43 10.30
CA ILE A 288 -24.64 14.66 9.96
C ILE A 288 -23.41 15.58 10.00
N GLU A 289 -23.47 16.75 9.36
CA GLU A 289 -22.35 17.70 9.32
C GLU A 289 -22.85 19.14 9.17
N LEU A 290 -22.15 20.10 9.80
CA LEU A 290 -22.49 21.52 9.86
C LEU A 290 -21.25 22.36 9.52
N LYS A 291 -21.15 22.84 8.28
CA LYS A 291 -20.01 23.64 7.80
C LYS A 291 -20.38 25.12 7.79
N VAL A 292 -19.49 26.01 8.25
CA VAL A 292 -19.70 27.46 8.29
C VAL A 292 -18.53 28.17 7.65
N TYR A 293 -18.75 28.96 6.60
CA TYR A 293 -17.68 29.62 5.86
C TYR A 293 -17.61 31.12 6.14
N SER A 294 -16.40 31.69 6.18
CA SER A 294 -16.17 33.13 6.31
C SER A 294 -15.83 33.83 5.01
N SER A 295 -16.28 35.07 4.83
CA SER A 295 -15.81 35.96 3.77
C SER A 295 -14.51 36.63 4.21
N GLY A 296 -13.41 36.37 3.49
CA GLY A 296 -12.10 36.93 3.82
C GLY A 296 -12.10 38.46 3.72
N GLY A 297 -11.89 39.15 4.85
CA GLY A 297 -11.82 40.60 4.93
C GLY A 297 -10.65 41.06 5.81
N LEU A 298 -9.83 41.97 5.29
CA LEU A 298 -8.71 42.58 6.00
C LEU A 298 -9.20 43.43 7.18
N ALA A 299 -8.51 43.36 8.32
CA ALA A 299 -8.65 44.31 9.41
C ALA A 299 -7.29 44.99 9.68
N SER A 300 -7.28 46.33 9.63
CA SER A 300 -6.10 47.16 9.82
C SER A 300 -5.66 47.26 11.28
N SER A 301 -4.40 47.63 11.49
CA SER A 301 -3.77 47.81 12.79
C SER A 301 -4.33 48.99 13.60
N ALA A 302 -4.42 48.79 14.92
CA ALA A 302 -4.40 49.84 15.94
C ALA A 302 -3.71 49.29 17.21
N SER A 303 -3.06 50.15 17.98
CA SER A 303 -2.10 49.79 19.04
C SER A 303 -2.61 50.00 20.47
N SER A 304 -1.90 49.40 21.44
CA SER A 304 -1.89 49.75 22.88
C SER A 304 -3.18 49.40 23.69
N THR A 305 -3.18 49.13 25.00
CA THR A 305 -2.16 49.24 26.09
C THR A 305 -2.40 48.18 27.19
N SER A 306 -1.48 48.08 28.15
CA SER A 306 -1.45 47.21 29.35
C SER A 306 -2.62 47.31 30.34
N SER A 307 -2.92 46.21 31.08
CA SER A 307 -2.76 46.12 32.56
C SER A 307 -3.30 44.79 33.17
N ALA A 308 -2.56 44.20 34.12
CA ALA A 308 -3.02 43.15 35.07
C ALA A 308 -3.54 43.82 36.40
N PRO A 309 -3.84 43.15 37.55
CA PRO A 309 -3.74 41.71 37.94
C PRO A 309 -4.88 41.15 38.87
N VAL A 310 -4.63 40.00 39.56
CA VAL A 310 -5.25 39.45 40.82
C VAL A 310 -6.41 38.41 40.67
N VAL A 311 -6.22 37.08 40.88
CA VAL A 311 -6.23 36.20 42.12
C VAL A 311 -7.65 36.11 42.80
N VAL A 312 -8.30 34.96 43.13
CA VAL A 312 -8.04 33.98 44.25
C VAL A 312 -8.99 32.72 44.19
N SER A 313 -8.45 31.49 44.35
CA SER A 313 -8.99 30.21 44.96
C SER A 313 -10.37 29.61 44.49
N SER A 314 -10.70 28.30 44.62
CA SER A 314 -10.19 27.21 45.48
C SER A 314 -10.47 25.77 44.98
N ARG A 315 -9.60 24.81 45.35
CA ARG A 315 -9.76 23.33 45.58
C ARG A 315 -11.12 22.66 45.20
N ALA A 316 -11.24 21.45 44.63
CA ALA A 316 -10.32 20.40 44.10
C ALA A 316 -11.22 19.33 43.35
N ALA A 317 -10.84 18.13 42.88
CA ALA A 317 -9.62 17.32 42.99
C ALA A 317 -9.47 16.28 41.84
N SER A 318 -8.22 15.91 41.53
CA SER A 318 -7.71 14.65 40.95
C SER A 318 -8.53 13.81 39.93
N SER A 319 -8.13 13.90 38.65
CA SER A 319 -7.79 12.73 37.83
C SER A 319 -6.68 13.12 36.83
N VAL A 320 -5.65 12.27 36.67
CA VAL A 320 -4.47 12.60 35.85
C VAL A 320 -4.78 12.28 34.38
N GLY A 321 -5.06 13.32 33.60
CA GLY A 321 -5.02 13.28 32.14
C GLY A 321 -3.80 14.06 31.65
N VAL A 322 -2.85 13.39 31.00
CA VAL A 322 -1.69 14.07 30.39
C VAL A 322 -2.17 14.80 29.15
N ALA A 323 -2.26 16.13 29.25
CA ALA A 323 -2.51 17.01 28.12
C ALA A 323 -1.26 17.87 27.89
N SER A 324 -0.51 17.53 26.84
CA SER A 324 0.50 18.41 26.23
C SER A 324 0.09 18.65 24.78
N SER A 325 -0.64 19.74 24.57
CA SER A 325 -0.90 20.26 23.22
C SER A 325 0.41 20.83 22.65
N VAL A 326 1.17 20.00 21.95
CA VAL A 326 2.32 20.45 21.16
C VAL A 326 1.78 21.25 19.98
N SER A 327 2.11 22.54 19.93
CA SER A 327 1.83 23.39 18.78
C SER A 327 2.77 23.01 17.63
N ILE A 328 2.26 22.36 16.59
CA ILE A 328 3.05 21.96 15.41
C ILE A 328 3.68 23.20 14.74
N PRO A 329 5.00 23.25 14.53
CA PRO A 329 5.64 24.32 13.78
C PRO A 329 5.41 24.18 12.26
N VAL A 330 4.70 25.15 11.68
CA VAL A 330 5.00 25.84 10.40
C VAL A 330 5.15 24.99 9.09
N ASN A 331 4.22 25.24 8.16
CA ASN A 331 4.38 25.17 6.69
C ASN A 331 4.83 23.86 6.01
N VAL A 332 4.13 22.74 6.24
CA VAL A 332 4.13 21.63 5.26
C VAL A 332 2.70 21.38 4.78
N THR A 333 2.43 21.71 3.51
CA THR A 333 1.11 21.52 2.88
C THR A 333 0.85 20.03 2.64
N TYR A 334 -0.04 19.43 3.42
CA TYR A 334 -0.46 18.04 3.24
C TYR A 334 -1.11 17.81 1.87
N LYS A 335 -0.62 16.80 1.14
CA LYS A 335 -1.31 16.21 -0.01
C LYS A 335 -1.36 14.69 0.17
N PRO A 336 -2.53 14.04 0.10
CA PRO A 336 -2.61 12.59 -0.01
C PRO A 336 -1.73 12.08 -1.17
N LEU A 337 -1.03 10.97 -0.97
CA LEU A 337 -0.20 10.35 -2.03
C LEU A 337 -1.07 9.85 -3.19
N TYR A 338 -2.28 9.41 -2.85
CA TYR A 338 -3.32 8.99 -3.78
C TYR A 338 -4.62 9.75 -3.48
N PRO A 339 -5.42 10.09 -4.49
CA PRO A 339 -6.67 10.82 -4.28
C PRO A 339 -7.64 9.97 -3.45
N ASN A 340 -8.27 10.58 -2.44
CA ASN A 340 -9.17 9.87 -1.53
C ASN A 340 -10.55 9.65 -2.18
N GLN A 341 -10.60 8.74 -3.16
CA GLN A 341 -11.79 8.37 -3.94
C GLN A 341 -12.54 7.17 -3.36
N SER A 342 -12.00 6.51 -2.32
CA SER A 342 -12.58 5.31 -1.72
C SER A 342 -13.01 5.59 -0.29
N THR A 343 -14.28 5.30 0.02
CA THR A 343 -14.78 5.37 1.40
C THR A 343 -14.38 4.10 2.18
N PRO A 344 -14.48 4.11 3.54
CA PRO A 344 -14.22 2.94 4.36
C PRO A 344 -15.08 1.72 4.03
N GLU A 345 -16.19 1.87 3.31
CA GLU A 345 -17.08 0.79 2.86
C GLU A 345 -16.54 0.10 1.59
N ILE A 346 -15.97 0.87 0.67
CA ILE A 346 -15.45 0.38 -0.63
C ILE A 346 -14.04 -0.22 -0.46
N SER A 347 -13.31 0.18 0.58
CA SER A 347 -11.97 -0.32 0.91
C SER A 347 -11.93 -1.72 1.51
N ARG A 348 -13.08 -2.31 1.85
CA ARG A 348 -13.15 -3.61 2.54
C ARG A 348 -13.14 -4.76 1.54
N ASN A 349 -12.52 -5.87 1.92
CA ASN A 349 -12.67 -7.15 1.22
C ASN A 349 -13.92 -7.91 1.69
N TRP A 350 -14.97 -7.17 2.05
CA TRP A 350 -16.25 -7.68 2.47
C TRP A 350 -17.32 -6.59 2.42
N ARG A 351 -18.59 -6.99 2.31
CA ARG A 351 -19.78 -6.14 2.42
C ARG A 351 -20.84 -6.83 3.30
N ILE A 352 -21.83 -6.08 3.77
CA ILE A 352 -23.01 -6.64 4.42
C ILE A 352 -24.21 -6.29 3.54
N GLU A 353 -24.96 -7.30 3.11
CA GLU A 353 -26.16 -7.13 2.29
C GLU A 353 -27.32 -6.61 3.15
N ALA A 354 -28.34 -6.05 2.50
CA ALA A 354 -29.52 -5.48 3.19
C ALA A 354 -30.31 -6.50 4.03
N ASP A 355 -30.16 -7.81 3.76
CA ASP A 355 -30.76 -8.89 4.55
C ASP A 355 -29.89 -9.35 5.74
N GLY A 356 -28.73 -8.72 5.95
CA GLY A 356 -27.76 -9.08 6.99
C GLY A 356 -26.71 -10.11 6.56
N THR A 357 -26.77 -10.67 5.35
CA THR A 357 -25.73 -11.60 4.83
C THR A 357 -24.38 -10.90 4.79
N ILE A 358 -23.35 -11.52 5.39
CA ILE A 358 -21.97 -11.05 5.27
C ILE A 358 -21.37 -11.67 4.02
N VAL A 359 -20.92 -10.85 3.07
CA VAL A 359 -20.20 -11.31 1.88
C VAL A 359 -18.73 -10.97 2.04
N THR A 360 -17.85 -11.95 1.97
CA THR A 360 -16.39 -11.79 2.04
C THR A 360 -15.74 -12.15 0.71
N PHE A 361 -14.85 -11.30 0.20
CA PHE A 361 -14.11 -11.51 -1.04
C PHE A 361 -12.74 -12.10 -0.75
N GLY A 362 -12.28 -12.98 -1.63
CA GLY A 362 -10.90 -13.44 -1.66
C GLY A 362 -10.48 -13.87 -3.06
N SER A 363 -9.20 -14.19 -3.18
CA SER A 363 -8.61 -14.76 -4.39
C SER A 363 -7.54 -15.78 -4.02
N GLY A 364 -7.04 -16.50 -5.02
CA GLY A 364 -5.86 -17.33 -4.87
C GLY A 364 -5.54 -18.07 -6.16
N ARG A 365 -4.68 -19.09 -6.03
CA ARG A 365 -4.27 -19.95 -7.14
C ARG A 365 -4.22 -21.43 -6.80
N ALA A 366 -4.36 -22.24 -7.83
CA ALA A 366 -4.03 -23.67 -7.80
C ALA A 366 -2.52 -23.91 -7.59
N ARG A 367 -2.23 -24.83 -6.66
CA ARG A 367 -0.92 -25.43 -6.34
C ARG A 367 -1.06 -26.95 -6.33
N ALA A 368 -0.01 -27.72 -6.59
CA ALA A 368 -0.12 -29.18 -6.58
C ALA A 368 -0.39 -29.68 -5.15
N ARG A 369 -0.98 -30.87 -4.99
CA ARG A 369 -1.16 -31.45 -3.65
C ARG A 369 0.22 -31.66 -3.00
N HIS A 370 0.46 -30.96 -1.89
CA HIS A 370 1.74 -30.89 -1.19
C HIS A 370 2.85 -30.06 -1.88
N GLU A 371 2.51 -29.13 -2.78
CA GLU A 371 3.43 -28.02 -3.12
C GLU A 371 3.60 -27.12 -1.89
N ALA A 372 4.53 -27.53 -1.04
CA ALA A 372 5.24 -26.60 -0.19
C ALA A 372 6.03 -25.66 -1.12
N GLU A 373 5.61 -24.40 -1.22
CA GLU A 373 6.44 -23.30 -1.79
C GLU A 373 7.73 -23.05 -0.98
N ASP A 374 7.97 -23.89 0.03
CA ASP A 374 9.20 -24.06 0.77
C ASP A 374 10.33 -24.71 -0.06
N ILE A 375 10.09 -25.00 -1.35
CA ILE A 375 11.07 -25.43 -2.33
C ILE A 375 10.79 -24.70 -3.66
N PHE A 376 11.80 -24.02 -4.21
CA PHE A 376 11.68 -23.24 -5.44
C PHE A 376 11.81 -24.19 -6.63
N TYR A 377 10.70 -24.49 -7.29
CA TYR A 377 10.67 -25.40 -8.42
C TYR A 377 10.88 -24.70 -9.76
N THR A 378 11.47 -25.47 -10.68
CA THR A 378 11.34 -25.34 -12.13
C THR A 378 9.86 -25.27 -12.54
N PHE A 379 9.42 -24.15 -13.11
CA PHE A 379 8.08 -23.96 -13.65
C PHE A 379 8.13 -23.69 -15.16
N PRO A 380 7.36 -24.40 -16.02
CA PRO A 380 7.25 -24.05 -17.45
C PRO A 380 6.64 -22.65 -17.67
N SER A 381 6.79 -22.06 -18.86
CA SER A 381 6.44 -20.65 -19.13
C SER A 381 4.97 -20.32 -18.86
N PHE A 382 4.10 -21.28 -19.18
CA PHE A 382 2.66 -21.23 -18.99
C PHE A 382 2.22 -21.69 -17.58
N TYR A 383 3.15 -22.02 -16.66
CA TYR A 383 2.78 -22.55 -15.35
C TYR A 383 1.93 -21.54 -14.54
N HIS A 384 2.18 -20.23 -14.67
CA HIS A 384 1.39 -19.23 -13.96
C HIS A 384 0.11 -18.80 -14.72
N GLU A 385 -0.06 -19.22 -15.97
CA GLU A 385 -1.23 -18.89 -16.79
C GLU A 385 -2.47 -19.69 -16.31
N HIS A 386 -3.62 -19.02 -16.18
CA HIS A 386 -4.93 -19.66 -15.96
C HIS A 386 -5.09 -20.44 -14.64
N ARG A 387 -4.17 -20.25 -13.68
CA ARG A 387 -4.20 -20.91 -12.36
C ARG A 387 -4.93 -20.10 -11.28
N THR A 388 -5.37 -18.90 -11.59
CA THR A 388 -5.88 -17.94 -10.60
C THR A 388 -7.42 -17.90 -10.60
N PHE A 389 -7.99 -17.57 -9.45
CA PHE A 389 -9.44 -17.49 -9.25
C PHE A 389 -9.78 -16.43 -8.19
N LYS A 390 -11.03 -15.96 -8.24
CA LYS A 390 -11.66 -15.20 -7.15
C LYS A 390 -12.80 -16.01 -6.55
N PHE A 391 -13.16 -15.68 -5.31
CA PHE A 391 -14.32 -16.25 -4.65
C PHE A 391 -15.05 -15.23 -3.78
N GLU A 392 -16.36 -15.42 -3.64
CA GLU A 392 -17.20 -14.72 -2.66
C GLU A 392 -17.75 -15.73 -1.65
N VAL A 393 -17.61 -15.47 -0.36
CA VAL A 393 -18.23 -16.27 0.71
C VAL A 393 -19.40 -15.49 1.29
N HIS A 394 -20.61 -15.99 1.07
CA HIS A 394 -21.87 -15.44 1.53
C HIS A 394 -22.28 -16.19 2.81
N ASP A 395 -22.01 -15.58 3.96
CA ASP A 395 -22.37 -16.09 5.28
C ASP A 395 -23.75 -15.57 5.68
N HIS A 396 -24.73 -16.48 5.72
CA HIS A 396 -26.11 -16.19 6.06
C HIS A 396 -26.42 -16.41 7.56
N THR A 397 -25.43 -16.76 8.39
CA THR A 397 -25.64 -16.94 9.84
C THR A 397 -26.08 -15.68 10.60
N PRO A 398 -25.69 -14.43 10.25
CA PRO A 398 -26.21 -13.23 10.92
C PRO A 398 -27.74 -13.09 10.87
N LYS A 399 -28.37 -13.54 9.77
CA LYS A 399 -29.82 -13.50 9.57
C LYS A 399 -30.55 -14.75 10.07
N GLY A 400 -29.86 -15.58 10.86
CA GLY A 400 -30.43 -16.77 11.49
C GLY A 400 -30.51 -18.01 10.60
N GLU A 401 -29.95 -17.98 9.39
CA GLU A 401 -29.92 -19.15 8.51
C GLU A 401 -28.70 -20.04 8.79
N SER A 402 -28.88 -21.36 8.78
CA SER A 402 -27.77 -22.33 8.87
C SER A 402 -27.12 -22.59 7.50
N ARG A 403 -26.72 -21.54 6.78
CA ARG A 403 -26.16 -21.63 5.42
C ARG A 403 -24.93 -20.74 5.23
N VAL A 404 -23.95 -21.27 4.51
CA VAL A 404 -22.91 -20.48 3.81
C VAL A 404 -22.99 -20.84 2.32
N GLU A 405 -22.88 -19.87 1.43
CA GLU A 405 -22.69 -20.11 -0.01
C GLU A 405 -21.31 -19.59 -0.43
N ILE A 406 -20.59 -20.35 -1.25
CA ILE A 406 -19.29 -19.95 -1.80
C ILE A 406 -19.41 -19.91 -3.31
N PHE A 407 -19.22 -18.73 -3.88
CA PHE A 407 -19.13 -18.50 -5.31
C PHE A 407 -17.66 -18.56 -5.72
N TYR A 408 -17.33 -19.27 -6.79
CA TYR A 408 -15.97 -19.45 -7.30
C TYR A 408 -15.94 -19.11 -8.80
N GLU A 409 -15.06 -18.21 -9.20
CA GLU A 409 -14.89 -17.75 -10.59
C GLU A 409 -13.40 -17.82 -10.95
N PRO A 410 -12.98 -18.81 -11.78
CA PRO A 410 -11.61 -18.90 -12.26
C PRO A 410 -11.33 -17.91 -13.40
N GLU A 411 -10.06 -17.57 -13.61
CA GLU A 411 -9.63 -16.65 -14.68
C GLU A 411 -10.04 -17.13 -16.08
N TYR A 412 -9.92 -18.43 -16.33
CA TYR A 412 -10.14 -19.07 -17.63
C TYR A 412 -10.71 -20.46 -17.43
N ALA A 413 -11.77 -20.85 -18.14
CA ALA A 413 -12.45 -22.11 -17.96
C ALA A 413 -11.85 -23.22 -18.83
N ASN A 414 -11.12 -24.14 -18.20
CA ASN A 414 -10.57 -25.36 -18.81
C ASN A 414 -10.49 -26.49 -17.77
N PHE A 415 -11.53 -26.68 -16.96
CA PHE A 415 -11.49 -27.62 -15.82
C PHE A 415 -12.61 -28.67 -15.88
N ASN A 416 -12.25 -29.91 -15.56
CA ASN A 416 -13.20 -30.91 -15.09
C ASN A 416 -13.76 -30.50 -13.72
N ASP A 417 -14.92 -31.08 -13.35
CA ASP A 417 -15.72 -30.75 -12.16
C ASP A 417 -14.90 -30.29 -10.94
N ILE A 418 -15.15 -29.05 -10.52
CA ILE A 418 -14.44 -28.41 -9.41
C ILE A 418 -14.91 -29.02 -8.09
N GLY A 419 -13.96 -29.48 -7.27
CA GLY A 419 -14.25 -30.09 -5.98
C GLY A 419 -14.28 -29.05 -4.86
N CYS A 420 -15.37 -29.02 -4.09
CA CYS A 420 -15.47 -28.24 -2.85
C CYS A 420 -15.09 -29.15 -1.66
N ARG A 421 -13.79 -29.28 -1.35
CA ARG A 421 -13.34 -30.16 -0.26
C ARG A 421 -13.25 -29.42 1.07
N LYS A 422 -13.66 -30.10 2.15
CA LYS A 422 -13.55 -29.62 3.53
C LYS A 422 -12.46 -30.43 4.25
N SER A 423 -11.59 -29.75 5.00
CA SER A 423 -10.46 -30.40 5.68
C SER A 423 -10.91 -31.21 6.92
N LEU A 424 -10.79 -32.54 6.83
CA LEU A 424 -11.14 -33.52 7.87
C LEU A 424 -9.98 -33.81 8.84
N PHE A 425 -9.59 -32.86 9.70
CA PHE A 425 -8.57 -33.13 10.75
C PHE A 425 -8.84 -32.50 12.12
N ASN A 426 -9.63 -33.22 12.93
CA ASN A 426 -9.49 -33.44 14.41
C ASN A 426 -9.61 -32.22 15.38
N PRO A 427 -9.73 -32.44 16.71
CA PRO A 427 -10.77 -33.19 17.43
C PRO A 427 -11.94 -32.31 17.94
N TYR A 428 -11.79 -30.98 17.90
CA TYR A 428 -12.76 -30.01 18.44
C TYR A 428 -13.61 -29.33 17.36
N ARG A 429 -13.54 -29.84 16.13
CA ARG A 429 -14.25 -29.30 14.96
C ARG A 429 -15.65 -29.92 14.90
N SER A 430 -16.67 -29.10 14.65
CA SER A 430 -17.94 -29.60 14.12
C SER A 430 -17.65 -30.42 12.86
N TYR A 431 -18.20 -31.62 12.75
CA TYR A 431 -18.14 -32.35 11.49
C TYR A 431 -18.97 -31.57 10.44
N PHE A 432 -18.45 -31.53 9.23
CA PHE A 432 -19.13 -30.97 8.05
C PHE A 432 -19.07 -32.03 6.95
N GLY A 433 -20.23 -32.38 6.40
CA GLY A 433 -20.37 -33.49 5.47
C GLY A 433 -19.84 -33.15 4.08
N ASP A 434 -19.43 -34.18 3.34
CA ASP A 434 -18.83 -34.10 2.00
C ASP A 434 -19.90 -33.95 0.89
N ASN A 435 -20.95 -33.18 1.17
CA ASN A 435 -22.23 -33.21 0.44
C ASN A 435 -22.39 -32.07 -0.58
N GLY A 436 -21.32 -31.70 -1.30
CA GLY A 436 -21.42 -30.65 -2.32
C GLY A 436 -20.26 -30.61 -3.31
N GLY A 437 -20.46 -31.14 -4.52
CA GLY A 437 -19.68 -30.68 -5.67
C GLY A 437 -20.04 -29.23 -6.01
N PHE A 438 -19.13 -28.48 -6.63
CA PHE A 438 -19.50 -27.17 -7.15
C PHE A 438 -20.54 -27.33 -8.27
N THR A 439 -21.66 -26.61 -8.15
CA THR A 439 -22.63 -26.50 -9.24
C THR A 439 -22.20 -25.36 -10.15
N ARG A 440 -21.95 -25.63 -11.44
CA ARG A 440 -21.72 -24.58 -12.44
C ARG A 440 -23.03 -23.81 -12.64
N ILE A 441 -23.02 -22.51 -12.35
CA ILE A 441 -24.19 -21.62 -12.48
C ILE A 441 -24.03 -20.61 -13.63
N ARG A 442 -22.82 -20.44 -14.17
CA ARG A 442 -22.57 -19.73 -15.43
C ARG A 442 -21.50 -20.47 -16.22
N ASN A 443 -21.75 -20.73 -17.50
CA ASN A 443 -20.72 -21.20 -18.43
C ASN A 443 -19.78 -20.05 -18.79
N ALA A 444 -18.56 -20.39 -19.19
CA ALA A 444 -17.65 -19.44 -19.80
C ALA A 444 -18.17 -18.92 -21.14
N ASP A 445 -17.74 -17.72 -21.52
CA ASP A 445 -17.82 -17.23 -22.89
C ASP A 445 -16.95 -18.13 -23.81
N PRO A 446 -17.52 -18.80 -24.82
CA PRO A 446 -16.76 -19.65 -25.75
C PRO A 446 -15.68 -18.93 -26.55
N ALA A 447 -15.78 -17.60 -26.73
CA ALA A 447 -14.82 -16.83 -27.52
C ALA A 447 -13.57 -16.42 -26.72
N THR A 448 -13.73 -16.16 -25.42
CA THR A 448 -12.63 -15.69 -24.54
C THR A 448 -12.19 -16.71 -23.50
N GLY A 449 -12.98 -17.76 -23.27
CA GLY A 449 -12.78 -18.73 -22.19
C GLY A 449 -13.06 -18.19 -20.78
N LYS A 450 -13.60 -16.96 -20.63
CA LYS A 450 -13.71 -16.28 -19.33
C LYS A 450 -15.14 -16.25 -18.78
N GLY A 451 -15.27 -15.89 -17.50
CA GLY A 451 -16.55 -15.57 -16.85
C GLY A 451 -17.37 -16.77 -16.35
N GLU A 452 -16.78 -17.97 -16.31
CA GLU A 452 -17.38 -19.15 -15.69
C GLU A 452 -17.63 -18.92 -14.20
N LEU A 453 -18.79 -19.32 -13.69
CA LEU A 453 -19.13 -19.14 -12.27
C LEU A 453 -19.70 -20.43 -11.69
N TRP A 454 -19.17 -20.80 -10.54
CA TRP A 454 -19.55 -21.99 -9.79
C TRP A 454 -20.06 -21.60 -8.39
N ARG A 455 -20.91 -22.45 -7.81
CA ARG A 455 -21.43 -22.28 -6.44
C ARG A 455 -21.36 -23.58 -5.63
N CYS A 456 -20.87 -23.49 -4.40
CA CYS A 456 -20.91 -24.54 -3.39
C CYS A 456 -21.75 -24.05 -2.19
N THR A 457 -22.49 -24.93 -1.52
CA THR A 457 -23.27 -24.59 -0.32
C THR A 457 -22.75 -25.37 0.89
N GLY A 458 -22.34 -24.64 1.93
CA GLY A 458 -21.88 -25.16 3.20
C GLY A 458 -23.01 -25.34 4.21
N THR A 459 -23.16 -26.56 4.71
CA THR A 459 -24.01 -26.93 5.85
C THR A 459 -23.22 -27.81 6.84
N ARG A 460 -23.73 -27.95 8.07
CA ARG A 460 -23.16 -28.75 9.16
C ARG A 460 -23.78 -30.15 9.19
N PHE A 461 -22.97 -31.15 9.54
CA PHE A 461 -23.37 -32.56 9.55
C PHE A 461 -22.54 -33.32 10.58
N VAL A 462 -23.17 -33.74 11.67
CA VAL A 462 -22.53 -34.59 12.70
C VAL A 462 -22.86 -36.06 12.41
N PRO A 463 -21.86 -36.95 12.20
CA PRO A 463 -22.10 -38.37 12.04
C PRO A 463 -22.87 -38.95 13.24
N GLY A 464 -24.09 -39.41 13.01
CA GLY A 464 -25.01 -39.92 14.04
C GLY A 464 -26.17 -38.99 14.40
N GLU A 465 -26.11 -37.70 14.01
CA GLU A 465 -27.27 -36.81 13.99
C GLU A 465 -27.96 -36.90 12.62
N ARG A 466 -29.26 -36.59 12.53
CA ARG A 466 -29.92 -36.52 11.22
C ARG A 466 -29.37 -35.32 10.45
N GLU A 467 -29.11 -35.55 9.17
CA GLU A 467 -28.70 -34.51 8.22
C GLU A 467 -29.64 -33.29 8.30
N GLY A 468 -29.08 -32.10 8.48
CA GLY A 468 -29.83 -30.85 8.64
C GLY A 468 -30.34 -30.51 10.05
N GLN A 469 -30.01 -31.26 11.11
CA GLN A 469 -30.49 -30.94 12.47
C GLN A 469 -29.54 -30.11 13.35
N THR A 470 -28.26 -29.95 13.00
CA THR A 470 -27.31 -29.10 13.73
C THR A 470 -27.05 -27.80 12.96
N ALA A 471 -27.46 -26.65 13.52
CA ALA A 471 -27.24 -25.36 12.88
C ALA A 471 -25.76 -24.91 12.88
N LEU A 472 -25.33 -24.23 11.83
CA LEU A 472 -24.19 -23.30 11.84
C LEU A 472 -24.46 -22.17 12.83
N ARG A 473 -23.44 -21.70 13.55
CA ARG A 473 -23.60 -20.65 14.59
C ARG A 473 -22.60 -19.52 14.42
N THR A 474 -23.08 -18.29 14.59
CA THR A 474 -22.23 -17.12 14.77
C THR A 474 -21.15 -17.38 15.83
N GLY A 475 -19.90 -17.08 15.50
CA GLY A 475 -18.72 -17.33 16.31
C GLY A 475 -17.94 -18.60 15.96
N GLU A 476 -18.55 -19.59 15.30
CA GLU A 476 -17.85 -20.78 14.80
C GLU A 476 -16.89 -20.42 13.65
N PHE A 477 -15.78 -21.16 13.52
CA PHE A 477 -14.89 -21.04 12.36
C PHE A 477 -15.29 -22.04 11.27
N TYR A 478 -15.24 -21.61 10.01
CA TYR A 478 -15.53 -22.44 8.84
C TYR A 478 -14.33 -22.42 7.87
N ASP A 479 -13.71 -23.59 7.69
CA ASP A 479 -12.52 -23.81 6.84
C ASP A 479 -12.94 -24.40 5.49
N PHE A 480 -12.37 -23.91 4.38
CA PHE A 480 -12.64 -24.42 3.03
C PHE A 480 -11.40 -24.39 2.14
N GLU A 481 -11.35 -25.31 1.18
CA GLU A 481 -10.28 -25.46 0.19
C GLU A 481 -10.92 -25.81 -1.17
N PHE A 482 -10.36 -25.31 -2.26
CA PHE A 482 -10.84 -25.62 -3.61
C PHE A 482 -9.93 -26.67 -4.27
N GLN A 483 -10.53 -27.57 -5.05
CA GLN A 483 -9.81 -28.52 -5.88
C GLN A 483 -10.01 -28.18 -7.36
N GLN A 484 -8.93 -27.84 -8.07
CA GLN A 484 -8.91 -27.44 -9.47
C GLN A 484 -8.18 -28.50 -10.32
N TRP A 485 -8.78 -28.88 -11.45
CA TRP A 485 -8.21 -29.84 -12.39
C TRP A 485 -7.61 -29.11 -13.58
N LEU A 486 -6.31 -28.74 -13.51
CA LEU A 486 -5.62 -28.11 -14.64
C LEU A 486 -5.35 -29.14 -15.74
N GLY A 487 -6.30 -29.29 -16.66
CA GLY A 487 -6.25 -30.25 -17.73
C GLY A 487 -6.67 -29.64 -19.06
N PHE A 488 -5.70 -29.41 -19.94
CA PHE A 488 -5.97 -29.55 -21.37
C PHE A 488 -6.35 -31.01 -21.65
N THR A 489 -7.05 -31.26 -22.76
CA THR A 489 -7.48 -32.61 -23.17
C THR A 489 -6.31 -33.60 -23.24
N ASP A 490 -6.59 -34.90 -23.17
CA ASP A 490 -5.57 -36.00 -23.20
C ASP A 490 -4.62 -35.99 -24.43
N THR A 491 -4.80 -35.05 -25.35
CA THR A 491 -3.98 -34.77 -26.53
C THR A 491 -2.89 -33.71 -26.32
N ASP A 492 -2.83 -33.03 -25.16
CA ASP A 492 -1.80 -32.02 -24.90
C ASP A 492 -0.57 -32.62 -24.17
N PRO A 493 0.60 -32.74 -24.84
CA PRO A 493 1.80 -33.31 -24.23
C PRO A 493 2.44 -32.42 -23.16
N ARG A 494 1.94 -31.19 -22.91
CA ARG A 494 2.58 -30.19 -22.03
C ARG A 494 2.22 -30.31 -20.54
N VAL A 495 1.21 -31.09 -20.17
CA VAL A 495 0.70 -31.20 -18.78
C VAL A 495 0.49 -32.67 -18.34
N SER A 496 1.18 -33.62 -18.96
CA SER A 496 0.84 -35.06 -18.91
C SER A 496 1.08 -35.77 -17.56
N ALA A 497 1.54 -35.09 -16.50
CA ALA A 497 2.00 -35.74 -15.27
C ALA A 497 1.66 -35.04 -13.93
N GLN A 498 0.49 -34.38 -13.79
CA GLN A 498 -0.18 -34.19 -12.49
C GLN A 498 -1.61 -33.64 -12.70
N ARG A 499 -2.64 -34.39 -12.28
CA ARG A 499 -4.03 -34.10 -12.68
C ARG A 499 -4.83 -33.23 -11.70
N VAL A 500 -4.39 -33.10 -10.44
CA VAL A 500 -5.18 -32.42 -9.38
C VAL A 500 -4.34 -31.38 -8.63
N TYR A 501 -4.87 -30.17 -8.58
CA TYR A 501 -4.30 -29.04 -7.84
C TYR A 501 -5.28 -28.60 -6.73
N TYR A 502 -4.72 -28.15 -5.61
CA TYR A 502 -5.41 -27.65 -4.41
C TYR A 502 -5.04 -26.19 -4.17
N THR A 503 -5.85 -25.48 -3.40
CA THR A 503 -5.60 -24.08 -3.05
C THR A 503 -4.98 -23.95 -1.67
N ASP A 504 -4.83 -22.72 -1.15
CA ASP A 504 -4.73 -22.58 0.31
C ASP A 504 -6.04 -23.08 0.95
N THR A 505 -5.95 -23.48 2.21
CA THR A 505 -7.13 -23.52 3.08
C THR A 505 -7.45 -22.09 3.52
N PHE A 506 -8.64 -21.62 3.18
CA PHE A 506 -9.20 -20.36 3.64
C PHE A 506 -10.09 -20.59 4.85
N ARG A 507 -10.30 -19.55 5.67
CA ARG A 507 -11.19 -19.59 6.84
C ARG A 507 -12.00 -18.31 6.96
N ILE A 508 -13.25 -18.45 7.37
CA ILE A 508 -14.08 -17.35 7.88
C ILE A 508 -14.48 -17.62 9.33
N LYS A 509 -14.87 -16.57 10.06
CA LYS A 509 -15.56 -16.68 11.34
C LYS A 509 -17.02 -16.32 11.11
N LEU A 510 -17.92 -17.27 11.36
CA LEU A 510 -19.35 -17.09 11.10
C LEU A 510 -19.92 -15.93 11.93
N GLY A 511 -20.77 -15.13 11.30
CA GLY A 511 -21.26 -13.86 11.80
C GLY A 511 -20.18 -12.80 12.04
N SER A 512 -19.04 -12.87 11.34
CA SER A 512 -18.00 -11.84 11.38
C SER A 512 -17.35 -11.66 10.01
N PRO A 513 -17.16 -10.41 9.53
CA PRO A 513 -16.65 -10.18 8.19
C PRO A 513 -15.15 -10.44 8.04
N GLY A 514 -14.74 -10.83 6.83
CA GLY A 514 -13.34 -10.98 6.44
C GLY A 514 -12.82 -12.42 6.49
N LEU A 515 -11.62 -12.60 5.93
CA LEU A 515 -10.88 -13.87 5.98
C LEU A 515 -10.02 -13.91 7.25
N TYR A 516 -9.96 -15.10 7.86
CA TYR A 516 -9.25 -15.38 9.11
C TYR A 516 -8.19 -16.47 8.88
N ILE A 517 -7.25 -16.57 9.82
CA ILE A 517 -6.03 -17.40 9.65
C ILE A 517 -6.27 -18.85 10.12
N VAL A 518 -5.76 -19.80 9.35
CA VAL A 518 -5.84 -21.25 9.60
C VAL A 518 -4.69 -21.73 10.52
N ASN A 519 -4.98 -22.75 11.35
CA ASN A 519 -4.04 -23.49 12.22
C ASN A 519 -3.32 -22.71 13.36
N ASN A 520 -4.06 -22.35 14.41
CA ASN A 520 -3.47 -21.93 15.70
C ASN A 520 -4.27 -22.50 16.89
N ASP A 521 -3.83 -23.64 17.43
CA ASP A 521 -4.54 -24.36 18.49
C ASP A 521 -4.50 -23.67 19.86
N GLU A 522 -3.48 -22.85 20.15
CA GLU A 522 -3.43 -22.05 21.37
C GLU A 522 -4.35 -20.81 21.31
N LEU A 523 -4.46 -20.16 20.15
CA LEU A 523 -5.47 -19.13 19.92
C LEU A 523 -6.88 -19.72 20.08
N ASN A 524 -7.12 -20.93 19.55
CA ASN A 524 -8.38 -21.63 19.73
C ASN A 524 -8.69 -21.86 21.22
N ALA A 525 -7.70 -22.23 22.04
CA ALA A 525 -7.83 -22.37 23.50
C ALA A 525 -8.10 -21.04 24.24
N LYS A 526 -7.51 -19.93 23.78
CA LYS A 526 -7.79 -18.59 24.33
C LYS A 526 -9.17 -18.05 23.94
N LEU A 527 -9.64 -18.32 22.73
CA LEU A 527 -10.97 -17.90 22.26
C LEU A 527 -12.08 -18.69 22.96
N SER A 528 -11.88 -20.00 23.18
CA SER A 528 -12.82 -20.85 23.93
C SER A 528 -12.86 -20.57 25.45
N SER A 529 -11.92 -19.78 25.97
CA SER A 529 -11.94 -19.24 27.34
C SER A 529 -12.39 -17.77 27.43
N GLY A 530 -12.92 -17.20 26.33
CA GLY A 530 -13.52 -15.85 26.30
C GLY A 530 -12.54 -14.69 26.04
N GLY A 531 -11.31 -14.97 25.59
CA GLY A 531 -10.33 -13.95 25.23
C GLY A 531 -10.59 -13.23 23.91
N ALA A 532 -9.96 -12.07 23.71
CA ALA A 532 -10.03 -11.30 22.47
C ALA A 532 -9.20 -11.92 21.33
N ALA A 533 -9.67 -11.75 20.09
CA ALA A 533 -9.05 -12.33 18.89
C ALA A 533 -7.93 -11.45 18.32
N THR A 534 -6.73 -11.52 18.90
CA THR A 534 -5.51 -10.93 18.30
C THR A 534 -4.36 -11.94 18.30
N ALA A 535 -4.14 -12.61 17.16
CA ALA A 535 -2.91 -13.33 16.88
C ALA A 535 -2.60 -13.35 15.38
N ALA A 536 -1.32 -13.42 15.08
CA ALA A 536 -0.71 -13.49 13.76
C ALA A 536 -0.54 -14.97 13.29
N PRO A 537 -0.10 -15.23 12.06
CA PRO A 537 -0.07 -16.56 11.45
C PRO A 537 1.12 -17.41 11.85
N VAL A 538 0.88 -18.73 11.94
CA VAL A 538 1.90 -19.79 11.94
C VAL A 538 1.42 -20.91 11.01
N ARG A 539 2.38 -21.65 10.45
CA ARG A 539 2.18 -22.74 9.49
C ARG A 539 1.26 -23.87 9.97
N ALA A 540 0.62 -24.52 9.00
CA ALA A 540 0.30 -25.93 9.11
C ALA A 540 1.59 -26.74 9.29
N PHE A 541 1.86 -27.27 10.49
CA PHE A 541 2.18 -28.69 10.72
C PHE A 541 2.50 -28.93 12.21
N LYS A 542 2.03 -30.05 12.76
CA LYS A 542 2.67 -30.70 13.91
C LYS A 542 2.67 -32.20 13.68
N GLY A 543 3.85 -32.79 13.45
CA GLY A 543 3.94 -34.24 13.34
C GLY A 543 5.12 -34.86 12.59
N ILE A 544 6.36 -34.37 12.73
CA ILE A 544 7.53 -35.27 12.61
C ILE A 544 8.49 -35.02 13.78
N ALA A 545 8.95 -36.13 14.35
CA ALA A 545 10.14 -36.24 15.16
C ALA A 545 10.81 -37.60 14.83
N GLN A 546 12.13 -37.80 14.91
CA GLN A 546 13.25 -36.85 14.95
C GLN A 546 14.57 -37.65 14.85
N ALA A 547 14.87 -38.23 13.69
CA ALA A 547 16.18 -38.79 13.35
C ALA A 547 16.22 -39.08 11.84
N ASP A 548 17.03 -38.31 11.11
CA ASP A 548 17.32 -38.49 9.67
C ASP A 548 16.07 -38.32 8.77
N VAL A 549 16.11 -37.78 7.55
CA VAL A 549 16.91 -38.05 6.35
C VAL A 549 16.68 -36.79 5.48
N ILE A 550 17.65 -35.93 5.13
CA ILE A 550 18.85 -36.10 4.29
C ILE A 550 18.58 -36.78 2.94
N SER A 551 18.39 -35.98 1.89
CA SER A 551 18.16 -36.44 0.50
C SER A 551 16.74 -37.03 0.30
N THR A 552 16.07 -36.86 -0.83
CA THR A 552 16.57 -37.18 -2.18
C THR A 552 16.15 -36.20 -3.27
N SER A 553 17.14 -35.73 -4.04
CA SER A 553 16.97 -35.63 -5.50
C SER A 553 17.33 -37.00 -6.08
N GLY A 554 16.38 -37.68 -6.72
CA GLY A 554 16.56 -39.03 -7.25
C GLY A 554 15.49 -39.34 -8.29
N VAL A 555 15.77 -38.98 -9.53
CA VAL A 555 14.95 -39.15 -10.74
C VAL A 555 14.17 -40.47 -10.74
N LEU A 556 12.86 -40.42 -11.02
CA LEU A 556 12.15 -41.56 -11.58
C LEU A 556 11.32 -41.12 -12.80
N ALA A 557 11.73 -41.62 -13.95
CA ALA A 557 10.92 -41.65 -15.15
C ALA A 557 9.73 -42.61 -14.94
N ASP A 558 8.59 -42.30 -15.55
CA ASP A 558 7.42 -43.16 -15.51
C ASP A 558 7.62 -44.37 -16.46
N SER A 559 7.84 -45.54 -15.87
CA SER A 559 7.75 -46.83 -16.55
C SER A 559 7.00 -47.81 -15.63
N GLY A 560 5.71 -47.98 -15.89
CA GLY A 560 4.77 -48.58 -14.94
C GLY A 560 4.87 -50.11 -14.74
N ALA A 561 3.80 -50.67 -14.16
CA ALA A 561 3.65 -52.03 -13.61
C ALA A 561 4.00 -52.14 -12.09
N PRO A 562 3.39 -53.07 -11.32
CA PRO A 562 2.42 -52.58 -10.33
C PRO A 562 2.60 -53.10 -8.90
N GLY A 563 2.29 -52.21 -7.94
CA GLY A 563 1.86 -52.55 -6.59
C GLY A 563 2.94 -52.50 -5.51
N TYR A 564 2.74 -51.62 -4.52
CA TYR A 564 3.21 -51.86 -3.16
C TYR A 564 2.17 -51.41 -2.14
N GLN A 565 1.96 -52.25 -1.12
CA GLN A 565 1.03 -52.02 -0.02
C GLN A 565 1.69 -51.15 1.06
N SER A 566 0.89 -50.35 1.76
CA SER A 566 1.38 -49.52 2.87
C SER A 566 1.78 -50.36 4.09
N ILE A 567 2.99 -50.14 4.61
CA ILE A 567 3.43 -50.71 5.89
C ILE A 567 3.28 -49.66 7.00
N ARG A 568 2.74 -50.10 8.13
CA ARG A 568 2.25 -49.25 9.24
C ARG A 568 3.36 -48.84 10.23
N SER A 569 3.07 -47.79 10.99
CA SER A 569 4.02 -46.98 11.77
C SER A 569 4.57 -47.63 13.06
N PRO A 570 5.64 -47.06 13.68
CA PRO A 570 6.44 -47.71 14.73
C PRO A 570 5.80 -47.96 16.10
N GLN A 571 4.49 -47.74 16.28
CA GLN A 571 3.79 -48.06 17.54
C GLN A 571 3.77 -49.57 17.85
N SER A 572 4.19 -50.42 16.91
CA SER A 572 4.43 -51.86 17.10
C SER A 572 5.74 -52.21 17.83
N ILE A 573 6.74 -51.31 17.89
CA ILE A 573 8.07 -51.62 18.46
C ILE A 573 8.11 -51.50 19.99
N ALA A 574 7.11 -50.86 20.60
CA ALA A 574 6.88 -50.92 22.06
C ALA A 574 6.53 -52.33 22.60
N LYS A 575 6.49 -53.36 21.73
CA LYS A 575 6.24 -54.78 22.08
C LYS A 575 7.43 -55.72 21.85
N GLY A 576 8.66 -55.21 21.85
CA GLY A 576 9.84 -56.01 22.22
C GLY A 576 10.38 -56.98 21.16
N TYR A 577 10.66 -56.50 19.94
CA TYR A 577 11.44 -57.25 18.95
C TYR A 577 12.74 -56.51 18.59
N GLN A 578 13.86 -56.96 19.16
CA GLN A 578 15.21 -56.58 18.74
C GLN A 578 15.69 -57.50 17.61
N LYS A 579 16.52 -56.98 16.68
CA LYS A 579 17.77 -57.63 16.26
C LYS A 579 18.74 -56.61 15.62
N PRO A 580 20.05 -56.91 15.53
CA PRO A 580 21.11 -55.88 15.58
C PRO A 580 21.91 -55.73 14.27
N SER A 581 22.53 -54.56 14.07
CA SER A 581 23.96 -54.39 13.71
C SER A 581 24.25 -53.08 12.96
N TYR A 582 24.34 -51.94 13.65
CA TYR A 582 25.14 -50.78 13.20
C TYR A 582 25.83 -50.15 14.40
N LEU A 583 27.11 -49.79 14.24
CA LEU A 583 27.95 -49.12 15.23
C LEU A 583 28.43 -47.81 14.60
N LEU A 584 28.18 -46.68 15.27
CA LEU A 584 28.70 -45.37 14.90
C LEU A 584 29.64 -44.89 16.00
N THR A 585 30.89 -44.60 15.64
CA THR A 585 31.91 -44.03 16.53
C THR A 585 32.25 -42.61 16.10
N ASN A 586 31.85 -41.64 16.94
CA ASN A 586 32.35 -40.27 17.14
C ASN A 586 32.81 -39.44 15.91
N PRO A 587 32.19 -38.26 15.62
CA PRO A 587 32.55 -37.46 14.45
C PRO A 587 33.80 -36.61 14.67
N ALA A 588 34.78 -36.79 13.78
CA ALA A 588 35.79 -35.80 13.43
C ALA A 588 35.93 -35.77 11.90
N ASN A 589 36.30 -34.63 11.34
CA ASN A 589 36.25 -34.37 9.89
C ASN A 589 37.09 -35.37 9.06
N ASN A 590 36.71 -35.56 7.79
CA ASN A 590 37.26 -36.52 6.81
C ASN A 590 36.89 -38.01 7.04
N ALA A 591 35.61 -38.31 7.28
CA ALA A 591 35.11 -39.67 7.24
C ALA A 591 35.00 -40.19 5.79
N THR A 592 35.67 -41.31 5.50
CA THR A 592 35.44 -42.11 4.28
C THR A 592 34.30 -43.08 4.54
N VAL A 593 33.31 -43.18 3.63
CA VAL A 593 32.19 -44.11 3.79
C VAL A 593 32.38 -45.30 2.87
N THR A 594 32.47 -46.49 3.46
CA THR A 594 32.50 -47.76 2.74
C THR A 594 31.17 -48.48 2.92
N TYR A 595 30.53 -48.86 1.82
CA TYR A 595 29.35 -49.72 1.83
C TYR A 595 29.48 -50.85 0.79
N ARG A 596 28.65 -51.87 0.95
CA ARG A 596 28.63 -53.04 0.06
C ARG A 596 27.30 -53.12 -0.66
N ASP A 597 27.39 -53.38 -1.96
CA ASP A 597 26.27 -53.86 -2.76
C ASP A 597 26.67 -55.19 -3.40
N GLY A 598 25.88 -56.23 -3.14
CA GLY A 598 26.26 -57.62 -3.37
C GLY A 598 27.64 -57.97 -2.81
N ASN A 599 28.48 -58.58 -3.64
CA ASN A 599 29.86 -58.95 -3.31
C ASN A 599 30.89 -57.83 -3.60
N GLN A 600 30.47 -56.66 -4.09
CA GLN A 600 31.38 -55.54 -4.35
C GLN A 600 31.35 -54.54 -3.20
N THR A 601 32.52 -54.00 -2.88
CA THR A 601 32.71 -53.00 -1.81
C THR A 601 33.06 -51.68 -2.46
N PHE A 602 32.23 -50.66 -2.24
CA PHE A 602 32.41 -49.32 -2.75
C PHE A 602 32.88 -48.43 -1.60
N THR A 603 33.89 -47.61 -1.85
CA THR A 603 34.52 -46.73 -0.86
C THR A 603 34.54 -45.34 -1.46
N ASP A 604 33.78 -44.42 -0.87
CA ASP A 604 33.68 -43.05 -1.35
C ASP A 604 34.33 -42.06 -0.39
N GLN A 605 35.10 -41.13 -0.94
CA GLN A 605 35.72 -40.03 -0.21
C GLN A 605 34.81 -38.81 -0.31
N VAL A 606 34.43 -38.22 0.83
CA VAL A 606 33.70 -36.95 0.83
C VAL A 606 34.67 -35.83 0.44
N ILE A 607 34.58 -35.37 -0.81
CA ILE A 607 35.34 -34.23 -1.33
C ILE A 607 34.41 -33.00 -1.35
N GLU A 608 34.87 -31.88 -0.79
CA GLU A 608 34.18 -30.59 -0.92
C GLU A 608 34.12 -30.16 -2.40
N TYR A 609 32.91 -29.84 -2.88
CA TYR A 609 32.74 -29.22 -4.19
C TYR A 609 33.03 -27.71 -4.13
N ALA A 610 33.85 -27.24 -5.06
CA ALA A 610 34.35 -25.87 -5.11
C ALA A 610 33.27 -24.82 -5.50
N PRO A 611 33.42 -23.54 -5.08
CA PRO A 611 32.37 -22.53 -5.16
C PRO A 611 32.31 -21.81 -6.53
N THR A 612 31.93 -22.51 -7.61
CA THR A 612 31.88 -21.92 -8.97
C THR A 612 30.56 -22.07 -9.73
N ALA A 613 29.49 -22.56 -9.09
CA ALA A 613 28.12 -22.52 -9.62
C ALA A 613 27.16 -21.97 -8.57
N ALA A 614 26.61 -20.78 -8.81
CA ALA A 614 25.72 -20.11 -7.87
C ALA A 614 24.33 -20.79 -7.83
N SER A 615 24.03 -21.46 -6.72
CA SER A 615 22.66 -21.63 -6.24
C SER A 615 22.57 -20.97 -4.86
N PRO A 616 22.08 -19.72 -4.77
CA PRO A 616 22.15 -18.92 -3.54
C PRO A 616 21.00 -19.17 -2.56
N PHE A 617 20.23 -20.25 -2.77
CA PHE A 617 19.23 -20.71 -1.81
C PHE A 617 19.92 -21.38 -0.61
N ILE A 618 20.09 -20.63 0.47
CA ILE A 618 20.54 -21.16 1.76
C ILE A 618 19.38 -21.94 2.39
N VAL A 619 19.29 -23.23 2.06
CA VAL A 619 18.23 -24.13 2.57
C VAL A 619 18.67 -24.77 3.89
N ASP A 620 18.27 -24.19 5.03
CA ASP A 620 18.08 -25.02 6.22
C ASP A 620 16.87 -25.95 5.96
N ARG A 621 17.14 -27.24 5.82
CA ARG A 621 16.13 -28.27 5.54
C ARG A 621 15.15 -28.52 6.69
N HIS A 622 15.37 -27.95 7.88
CA HIS A 622 14.59 -28.28 9.08
C HIS A 622 13.54 -27.23 9.44
N THR A 623 13.63 -26.02 8.91
CA THR A 623 12.59 -25.02 9.08
C THR A 623 12.29 -24.27 7.79
N HIS A 624 11.02 -24.21 7.41
CA HIS A 624 10.55 -23.41 6.28
C HIS A 624 10.61 -21.88 6.56
N LEU A 625 11.36 -21.42 7.57
CA LEU A 625 11.39 -20.02 8.00
C LEU A 625 11.97 -19.08 6.93
N TRP A 626 12.89 -19.59 6.10
CA TRP A 626 13.51 -18.86 5.02
C TRP A 626 12.54 -18.42 3.90
N THR A 627 11.38 -19.07 3.75
CA THR A 627 10.36 -18.67 2.75
C THR A 627 9.37 -17.60 3.24
N ALA A 628 9.55 -17.09 4.47
CA ALA A 628 8.59 -16.17 5.07
C ALA A 628 8.42 -14.84 4.32
N PHE A 629 9.42 -14.39 3.55
CA PHE A 629 9.41 -13.10 2.85
C PHE A 629 8.93 -13.16 1.38
N PHE A 630 8.54 -14.34 0.88
CA PHE A 630 8.03 -14.49 -0.49
C PHE A 630 6.50 -14.42 -0.62
N ARG A 631 5.80 -14.35 0.52
CA ARG A 631 4.35 -14.45 0.56
C ARG A 631 3.71 -13.12 0.18
N GLU A 632 2.70 -13.20 -0.67
CA GLU A 632 1.76 -12.11 -0.92
C GLU A 632 0.90 -11.79 0.32
N ALA A 633 0.27 -10.63 0.32
CA ALA A 633 -0.70 -10.26 1.34
C ALA A 633 -1.88 -11.26 1.36
N LEU A 634 -2.23 -11.78 2.55
CA LEU A 634 -3.30 -12.80 2.71
C LEU A 634 -4.70 -12.32 2.27
N ASN A 635 -4.86 -11.01 2.07
CA ASN A 635 -6.07 -10.37 1.60
C ASN A 635 -5.93 -9.83 0.16
N ILE A 636 -4.95 -10.30 -0.62
CA ILE A 636 -4.75 -9.88 -2.01
C ILE A 636 -6.02 -10.10 -2.87
N ARG A 637 -6.34 -9.13 -3.71
CA ARG A 637 -7.46 -9.21 -4.65
C ARG A 637 -7.02 -9.86 -5.96
N TRP A 638 -7.98 -10.42 -6.70
CA TRP A 638 -7.68 -11.16 -7.94
C TRP A 638 -7.08 -10.26 -9.03
N GLU A 639 -7.49 -8.98 -9.08
CA GLU A 639 -6.92 -7.96 -9.97
C GLU A 639 -5.41 -7.80 -9.75
N THR A 640 -4.99 -7.94 -8.48
CA THR A 640 -3.63 -7.72 -8.00
C THR A 640 -2.79 -9.00 -8.01
N HIS A 641 -3.39 -10.16 -7.72
CA HIS A 641 -2.69 -11.45 -7.64
C HIS A 641 -1.98 -11.83 -8.96
N ASN A 642 -2.66 -11.68 -10.10
CA ASN A 642 -2.04 -11.85 -11.41
C ASN A 642 -0.87 -10.87 -11.64
N GLN A 643 -1.00 -9.62 -11.18
CA GLN A 643 0.02 -8.59 -11.35
C GLN A 643 1.25 -8.88 -10.47
N PHE A 644 1.04 -9.31 -9.22
CA PHE A 644 2.07 -9.75 -8.29
C PHE A 644 2.93 -10.89 -8.87
N LEU A 645 2.30 -11.94 -9.41
CA LEU A 645 3.03 -13.07 -10.01
C LEU A 645 3.86 -12.65 -11.24
N ASN A 646 3.33 -11.78 -12.09
CA ASN A 646 4.06 -11.26 -13.25
C ASN A 646 5.19 -10.29 -12.83
N GLY A 647 4.99 -9.48 -11.79
CA GLY A 647 6.02 -8.63 -11.20
C GLY A 647 7.15 -9.43 -10.56
N ARG A 648 6.83 -10.53 -9.85
CA ARG A 648 7.81 -11.48 -9.32
C ARG A 648 8.72 -12.03 -10.43
N ARG A 649 8.16 -12.40 -11.58
CA ARG A 649 8.93 -12.90 -12.74
C ARG A 649 9.94 -11.86 -13.22
N ILE A 650 9.56 -10.58 -13.26
CA ILE A 650 10.47 -9.48 -13.62
C ILE A 650 11.57 -9.33 -12.55
N PHE A 651 11.20 -9.31 -11.26
CA PHE A 651 12.13 -9.15 -10.14
C PHE A 651 13.23 -10.23 -10.09
N HIS A 652 12.88 -11.46 -10.47
CA HIS A 652 13.75 -12.63 -10.50
C HIS A 652 14.48 -12.85 -11.84
N THR A 653 14.33 -11.95 -12.82
CA THR A 653 15.02 -12.05 -14.12
C THR A 653 16.34 -11.27 -14.11
N ASP A 654 17.38 -11.85 -14.71
CA ASP A 654 18.63 -11.19 -15.07
C ASP A 654 18.43 -10.34 -16.33
N PHE A 655 18.55 -9.01 -16.20
CA PHE A 655 18.29 -8.01 -17.26
C PHE A 655 19.37 -7.95 -18.36
N VAL A 656 20.36 -8.84 -18.32
CA VAL A 656 21.41 -8.95 -19.34
C VAL A 656 21.11 -10.14 -20.24
N THR A 657 20.78 -11.28 -19.65
CA THR A 657 20.61 -12.57 -20.32
C THR A 657 19.15 -12.95 -20.54
N GLY A 658 18.22 -12.30 -19.83
CA GLY A 658 16.82 -12.70 -19.74
C GLY A 658 16.61 -13.96 -18.88
N LYS A 659 17.66 -14.54 -18.29
CA LYS A 659 17.54 -15.78 -17.52
C LYS A 659 16.81 -15.55 -16.22
N HIS A 660 15.92 -16.48 -15.87
CA HIS A 660 15.34 -16.51 -14.54
C HIS A 660 16.36 -17.08 -13.55
N PHE A 661 16.37 -16.54 -12.34
CA PHE A 661 17.33 -16.91 -11.30
C PHE A 661 17.14 -18.35 -10.78
N GLU A 662 15.89 -18.77 -10.58
CA GLU A 662 15.52 -20.17 -10.36
C GLU A 662 15.76 -21.03 -11.59
N SER A 663 16.55 -22.10 -11.42
CA SER A 663 16.79 -23.09 -12.47
C SER A 663 15.48 -23.67 -13.03
N GLY A 664 15.43 -23.83 -14.36
CA GLY A 664 14.32 -24.45 -15.07
C GLY A 664 13.09 -23.56 -15.30
N ASN A 665 12.96 -22.43 -14.62
CA ASN A 665 12.07 -21.37 -15.09
C ASN A 665 12.58 -20.85 -16.45
N PRO A 666 11.72 -20.65 -17.46
CA PRO A 666 12.16 -20.25 -18.77
C PRO A 666 12.55 -18.78 -18.81
N ASP A 667 13.62 -18.53 -19.56
CA ASP A 667 14.16 -17.21 -19.84
C ASP A 667 13.06 -16.26 -20.33
N PHE A 668 13.03 -15.07 -19.74
CA PHE A 668 12.20 -13.94 -20.15
C PHE A 668 13.04 -13.09 -21.13
N THR A 669 13.15 -13.56 -22.37
CA THR A 669 14.07 -13.02 -23.37
C THR A 669 13.78 -11.56 -23.74
N GLU A 670 12.55 -11.08 -23.54
CA GLU A 670 12.17 -9.68 -23.72
C GLU A 670 12.67 -8.75 -22.60
N LEU A 671 13.40 -9.26 -21.61
CA LEU A 671 14.19 -8.50 -20.62
C LEU A 671 15.70 -8.68 -20.81
N ALA A 672 16.15 -9.48 -21.80
CA ALA A 672 17.56 -9.62 -22.12
C ALA A 672 18.11 -8.35 -22.79
N ASN A 673 19.39 -8.07 -22.56
CA ASN A 673 20.12 -6.92 -23.11
C ASN A 673 19.50 -5.55 -22.78
N LEU A 674 18.84 -5.41 -21.63
CA LEU A 674 18.42 -4.09 -21.10
C LEU A 674 19.53 -3.48 -20.23
N SER A 675 20.14 -4.26 -19.34
CA SER A 675 21.29 -3.82 -18.54
C SER A 675 22.58 -3.81 -19.39
N THR A 676 22.82 -2.73 -20.13
CA THR A 676 23.92 -2.62 -21.11
C THR A 676 25.06 -1.65 -20.72
N GLY A 677 24.84 -0.81 -19.72
CA GLY A 677 25.77 0.26 -19.32
C GLY A 677 26.64 -0.07 -18.11
N LEU A 678 26.77 0.92 -17.22
CA LEU A 678 27.25 0.72 -15.85
C LEU A 678 26.20 -0.05 -15.04
N THR A 679 26.64 -0.81 -14.04
CA THR A 679 25.74 -1.54 -13.14
C THR A 679 26.43 -1.94 -11.82
N ILE A 680 25.63 -2.22 -10.80
CA ILE A 680 26.06 -2.92 -9.57
C ILE A 680 25.73 -4.41 -9.69
N ASN A 681 24.52 -4.74 -10.15
CA ASN A 681 23.99 -6.09 -10.26
C ASN A 681 22.96 -6.21 -11.40
N ASN A 682 22.75 -7.41 -11.94
CA ASN A 682 21.92 -7.58 -13.14
C ASN A 682 20.45 -7.96 -12.84
N SER A 683 20.07 -8.16 -11.58
CA SER A 683 18.70 -8.54 -11.17
C SER A 683 18.35 -7.99 -9.80
N CYS A 684 17.07 -7.78 -9.53
CA CYS A 684 16.61 -7.25 -8.24
C CYS A 684 16.86 -8.26 -7.11
N VAL A 685 16.58 -9.55 -7.35
CA VAL A 685 16.86 -10.66 -6.42
C VAL A 685 18.36 -10.84 -6.12
N GLY A 686 19.26 -10.40 -7.01
CA GLY A 686 20.71 -10.41 -6.79
C GLY A 686 21.16 -9.47 -5.65
N CYS A 687 20.38 -8.43 -5.35
CA CYS A 687 20.58 -7.55 -4.20
C CYS A 687 19.67 -7.91 -3.02
N HIS A 688 18.42 -8.29 -3.28
CA HIS A 688 17.42 -8.65 -2.27
C HIS A 688 17.31 -10.17 -2.13
N VAL A 689 18.31 -10.78 -1.46
CA VAL A 689 18.36 -12.24 -1.26
C VAL A 689 17.09 -12.69 -0.55
N ASN A 690 16.31 -13.53 -1.22
CA ASN A 690 15.04 -14.05 -0.71
C ASN A 690 14.01 -12.98 -0.27
N ASN A 691 13.97 -11.82 -0.95
CA ASN A 691 13.22 -10.61 -0.56
C ASN A 691 13.67 -9.98 0.77
N GLY A 692 14.73 -10.52 1.36
CA GLY A 692 15.40 -10.02 2.53
C GLY A 692 16.52 -9.03 2.16
N ARG A 693 17.64 -9.15 2.88
CA ARG A 693 18.76 -8.22 2.83
C ARG A 693 19.82 -8.66 1.82
N GLY A 694 20.67 -7.71 1.44
CA GLY A 694 21.90 -8.02 0.69
C GLY A 694 22.89 -8.82 1.54
N GLN A 695 23.80 -9.53 0.85
CA GLN A 695 24.82 -10.39 1.45
C GLN A 695 25.63 -9.66 2.54
N ALA A 696 25.96 -10.39 3.61
CA ALA A 696 26.77 -9.89 4.71
C ALA A 696 28.15 -9.38 4.21
N PRO A 697 28.50 -8.10 4.47
CA PRO A 697 29.84 -7.63 4.20
C PRO A 697 30.84 -8.27 5.16
N VAL A 698 31.84 -8.91 4.57
CA VAL A 698 33.03 -9.43 5.26
C VAL A 698 34.23 -8.54 4.90
N ALA A 699 35.35 -8.68 5.62
CA ALA A 699 36.54 -7.91 5.32
C ALA A 699 37.07 -8.25 3.91
N GLY A 700 37.36 -7.23 3.11
CA GLY A 700 37.69 -7.35 1.68
C GLY A 700 36.84 -6.41 0.83
N GLN A 701 36.63 -6.77 -0.45
CA GLN A 701 35.73 -6.05 -1.34
C GLN A 701 34.26 -6.20 -0.87
N LEU A 702 33.49 -5.10 -0.90
CA LEU A 702 32.05 -5.16 -0.64
C LEU A 702 31.32 -5.98 -1.71
N PRO A 703 30.32 -6.80 -1.33
CA PRO A 703 29.58 -7.61 -2.29
C PRO A 703 28.70 -6.73 -3.18
N ASN A 704 28.49 -7.16 -4.43
CA ASN A 704 27.63 -6.52 -5.43
C ASN A 704 26.11 -6.59 -5.08
N SER A 705 25.76 -6.91 -3.85
CA SER A 705 24.42 -6.73 -3.26
C SER A 705 24.34 -5.51 -2.34
N MET A 706 25.41 -4.71 -2.26
CA MET A 706 25.47 -3.43 -1.56
C MET A 706 25.73 -2.28 -2.52
N ALA A 707 24.88 -1.27 -2.49
CA ALA A 707 25.11 -0.03 -3.22
C ALA A 707 26.04 0.90 -2.43
N VAL A 708 26.93 1.63 -3.09
CA VAL A 708 27.75 2.67 -2.42
C VAL A 708 27.33 4.03 -2.96
N LYS A 709 26.42 4.70 -2.25
CA LYS A 709 25.93 6.02 -2.65
C LYS A 709 27.07 7.04 -2.55
N VAL A 710 27.10 8.01 -3.46
CA VAL A 710 28.10 9.07 -3.57
C VAL A 710 27.46 10.43 -3.84
N SER A 711 28.17 11.49 -3.50
CA SER A 711 27.68 12.86 -3.63
C SER A 711 28.81 13.85 -3.95
N SER A 712 28.41 15.08 -4.28
CA SER A 712 29.31 16.24 -4.32
C SER A 712 29.71 16.75 -2.91
N GLY A 713 29.10 16.23 -1.85
CA GLY A 713 29.19 16.73 -0.47
C GLY A 713 28.27 17.93 -0.18
N ALA A 714 27.70 18.57 -1.20
CA ALA A 714 26.68 19.61 -1.04
C ALA A 714 25.27 19.01 -0.86
N THR A 715 24.32 19.83 -0.42
CA THR A 715 22.90 19.47 -0.30
C THR A 715 21.99 20.41 -1.06
N ASP A 716 20.77 19.96 -1.35
CA ASP A 716 19.67 20.84 -1.73
C ASP A 716 19.15 21.65 -0.52
N ILE A 717 18.08 22.43 -0.72
CA ILE A 717 17.43 23.26 0.31
C ILE A 717 16.73 22.43 1.40
N ASN A 718 16.41 21.15 1.14
CA ASN A 718 15.76 20.24 2.07
C ASN A 718 16.77 19.37 2.85
N GLY A 719 18.07 19.49 2.54
CA GLY A 719 19.14 18.69 3.15
C GLY A 719 19.45 17.37 2.43
N ASN A 720 18.86 17.09 1.27
CA ASN A 720 19.20 15.90 0.49
C ASN A 720 20.56 16.08 -0.19
N ALA A 721 21.41 15.05 -0.17
CA ALA A 721 22.74 15.10 -0.79
C ALA A 721 22.66 15.27 -2.33
N LEU A 722 23.38 16.24 -2.88
CA LEU A 722 23.47 16.47 -4.31
C LEU A 722 24.41 15.46 -4.98
N PRO A 723 24.07 14.90 -6.16
CA PRO A 723 24.90 13.90 -6.85
C PRO A 723 26.35 14.33 -7.04
N HIS A 724 27.26 13.36 -7.12
CA HIS A 724 28.64 13.58 -7.56
C HIS A 724 28.64 14.02 -9.03
N ASN A 725 29.36 15.09 -9.35
CA ASN A 725 29.35 15.69 -10.70
C ASN A 725 29.80 14.71 -11.80
N TYR A 726 30.58 13.68 -11.46
CA TYR A 726 31.06 12.67 -12.40
C TYR A 726 30.37 11.30 -12.23
N PHE A 727 30.28 10.79 -11.00
CA PHE A 727 29.75 9.44 -10.70
C PHE A 727 28.24 9.40 -10.41
N GLY A 728 27.54 10.54 -10.47
CA GLY A 728 26.11 10.58 -10.16
C GLY A 728 25.83 10.25 -8.69
N LYS A 729 24.84 9.39 -8.41
CA LYS A 729 24.35 9.11 -7.05
C LYS A 729 24.95 7.85 -6.42
N VAL A 730 25.56 6.95 -7.18
CA VAL A 730 26.05 5.64 -6.72
C VAL A 730 27.29 5.23 -7.51
N LEU A 731 28.23 4.55 -6.87
CA LEU A 731 29.37 3.95 -7.56
C LEU A 731 28.99 2.59 -8.15
N GLN A 732 29.29 2.43 -9.43
CA GLN A 732 28.99 1.24 -10.20
C GLN A 732 30.27 0.42 -10.47
N PRO A 733 30.47 -0.71 -9.76
CA PRO A 733 31.70 -1.51 -9.84
C PRO A 733 31.81 -2.34 -11.12
N GLN A 734 30.78 -2.37 -11.98
CA GLN A 734 30.78 -3.10 -13.24
C GLN A 734 30.41 -2.18 -14.41
N SER A 735 30.99 -2.47 -15.57
CA SER A 735 30.57 -1.92 -16.86
C SER A 735 30.38 -3.05 -17.85
N ARG A 736 29.30 -2.96 -18.63
CA ARG A 736 28.97 -3.88 -19.73
C ARG A 736 29.21 -3.25 -21.10
N ASN A 737 29.54 -1.96 -21.13
CA ASN A 737 29.89 -1.23 -22.35
C ASN A 737 31.41 -1.06 -22.46
N GLY A 738 32.03 -1.60 -23.51
CA GLY A 738 33.48 -1.53 -23.71
C GLY A 738 34.05 -0.12 -23.90
N GLY A 739 33.20 0.90 -24.13
CA GLY A 739 33.58 2.31 -24.19
C GLY A 739 33.45 3.07 -22.86
N VAL A 740 32.94 2.45 -21.80
CA VAL A 740 32.72 3.07 -20.48
C VAL A 740 33.49 2.25 -19.43
N PRO A 741 34.48 2.82 -18.71
CA PRO A 741 35.12 2.12 -17.61
C PRO A 741 34.14 1.87 -16.46
N ALA A 742 34.31 0.77 -15.71
CA ALA A 742 33.69 0.65 -14.40
C ALA A 742 34.21 1.77 -13.47
N GLU A 743 33.41 2.22 -12.51
CA GLU A 743 33.71 3.47 -11.80
C GLU A 743 34.68 3.27 -10.63
N ALA A 744 34.36 2.36 -9.70
CA ALA A 744 35.16 2.11 -8.51
C ALA A 744 34.82 0.76 -7.83
N ILE A 745 35.78 0.22 -7.09
CA ILE A 745 35.58 -0.89 -6.14
C ILE A 745 35.71 -0.34 -4.72
N THR A 746 34.79 -0.70 -3.83
CA THR A 746 34.87 -0.32 -2.41
C THR A 746 35.27 -1.52 -1.56
N ASN A 747 36.25 -1.34 -0.69
CA ASN A 747 36.73 -2.33 0.27
C ASN A 747 36.35 -1.92 1.69
N VAL A 748 36.17 -2.90 2.56
CA VAL A 748 35.94 -2.74 4.00
C VAL A 748 36.96 -3.55 4.81
N SER A 749 37.51 -2.95 5.86
CA SER A 749 38.15 -3.64 6.96
C SER A 749 37.45 -3.30 8.27
N TYR A 750 37.73 -4.02 9.35
CA TYR A 750 36.98 -3.88 10.60
C TYR A 750 37.89 -3.73 11.81
N THR A 751 37.50 -2.83 12.71
CA THR A 751 38.11 -2.63 14.03
C THR A 751 37.10 -2.96 15.13
N THR A 752 37.56 -3.52 16.24
CA THR A 752 36.71 -3.88 17.37
C THR A 752 36.59 -2.72 18.36
N VAL A 753 35.36 -2.38 18.77
CA VAL A 753 35.07 -1.45 19.86
C VAL A 753 34.60 -2.27 21.07
N ALA A 754 35.40 -2.33 22.12
CA ALA A 754 35.05 -3.02 23.35
C ALA A 754 34.15 -2.16 24.26
N GLY A 755 33.28 -2.80 25.02
CA GLY A 755 32.46 -2.14 26.04
C GLY A 755 31.98 -3.11 27.12
N THR A 756 31.27 -2.57 28.10
CA THR A 756 30.80 -3.32 29.28
C THR A 756 29.38 -2.89 29.64
N PHE A 757 28.53 -3.86 29.99
CA PHE A 757 27.24 -3.65 30.63
C PHE A 757 27.42 -3.25 32.11
N ASN A 758 26.41 -2.65 32.73
CA ASN A 758 26.51 -2.19 34.13
C ASN A 758 26.59 -3.35 35.16
N ASP A 759 26.28 -4.58 34.74
CA ASP A 759 26.49 -5.81 35.51
C ASP A 759 27.92 -6.38 35.42
N GLY A 760 28.82 -5.69 34.68
CA GLY A 760 30.21 -6.08 34.48
C GLY A 760 30.45 -7.05 33.31
N THR A 761 29.41 -7.56 32.65
CA THR A 761 29.59 -8.40 31.44
C THR A 761 30.10 -7.57 30.26
N THR A 762 31.01 -8.12 29.46
CA THR A 762 31.63 -7.40 28.34
C THR A 762 30.91 -7.66 27.01
N TYR A 763 31.01 -6.70 26.09
CA TYR A 763 30.57 -6.82 24.71
C TYR A 763 31.61 -6.25 23.74
N GLN A 764 31.47 -6.56 22.46
CA GLN A 764 32.33 -6.07 21.39
C GLN A 764 31.49 -5.70 20.17
N LEU A 765 31.64 -4.47 19.66
CA LEU A 765 31.02 -4.00 18.43
C LEU A 765 32.04 -4.03 17.28
N GLN A 766 31.55 -4.25 16.06
CA GLN A 766 32.36 -4.26 14.85
C GLN A 766 32.21 -2.92 14.10
N ALA A 767 33.29 -2.11 14.05
CA ALA A 767 33.32 -0.81 13.37
C ALA A 767 33.98 -0.93 11.98
N PRO A 768 33.30 -0.52 10.89
CA PRO A 768 33.86 -0.62 9.54
C PRO A 768 34.80 0.55 9.21
N ASN A 769 35.82 0.25 8.41
CA ASN A 769 36.75 1.21 7.82
C ASN A 769 36.75 0.99 6.31
N TYR A 770 36.26 1.97 5.55
CA TYR A 770 36.10 1.84 4.10
C TYR A 770 37.22 2.51 3.31
N SER A 771 37.57 1.92 2.16
CA SER A 771 38.43 2.54 1.15
C SER A 771 37.85 2.35 -0.25
N VAL A 772 37.86 3.41 -1.06
CA VAL A 772 37.36 3.40 -2.44
C VAL A 772 38.55 3.38 -3.40
N GLN A 773 38.65 2.33 -4.19
CA GLN A 773 39.58 2.22 -5.32
C GLN A 773 38.86 2.68 -6.58
N VAL A 774 39.14 3.91 -7.01
CA VAL A 774 38.61 4.45 -8.26
C VAL A 774 39.27 3.73 -9.45
N LEU A 775 38.45 3.35 -10.43
CA LEU A 775 38.84 2.70 -11.67
C LEU A 775 38.72 3.67 -12.85
N ASP A 776 37.66 4.47 -12.90
CA ASP A 776 37.53 5.61 -13.82
C ASP A 776 38.21 6.85 -13.23
N ASN A 777 39.52 6.96 -13.46
CA ASN A 777 40.36 8.05 -12.92
C ASN A 777 39.90 9.46 -13.32
N ALA A 778 39.10 9.62 -14.38
CA ALA A 778 38.59 10.93 -14.80
C ALA A 778 37.57 11.50 -13.80
N GLY A 779 36.95 10.67 -12.94
CA GLY A 779 36.07 11.12 -11.87
C GLY A 779 36.78 11.61 -10.60
N GLY A 780 38.10 11.41 -10.48
CA GLY A 780 38.88 11.88 -9.33
C GLY A 780 38.56 11.13 -8.02
N ALA A 781 38.94 11.73 -6.89
CA ALA A 781 38.83 11.10 -5.56
C ALA A 781 37.39 11.16 -5.00
N VAL A 782 36.89 10.00 -4.54
CA VAL A 782 35.59 9.89 -3.87
C VAL A 782 35.73 10.13 -2.37
N ASN A 783 35.44 11.35 -1.93
CA ASN A 783 35.53 11.75 -0.52
C ASN A 783 34.20 11.61 0.25
N ASN A 784 33.07 11.75 -0.45
CA ASN A 784 31.73 11.73 0.16
C ASN A 784 30.94 10.51 -0.32
N PHE A 785 30.76 9.52 0.57
CA PHE A 785 30.10 8.25 0.23
C PHE A 785 29.42 7.58 1.42
N SER A 786 28.52 6.65 1.14
CA SER A 786 27.92 5.76 2.14
C SER A 786 27.53 4.40 1.55
N PRO A 787 28.08 3.29 2.09
CA PRO A 787 27.59 1.95 1.80
C PRO A 787 26.14 1.75 2.27
N ARG A 788 25.40 0.96 1.48
CA ARG A 788 23.98 0.65 1.65
C ARG A 788 23.77 -0.84 1.41
N MET A 789 23.50 -1.57 2.49
CA MET A 789 22.93 -2.91 2.40
C MET A 789 21.51 -2.81 1.84
N ALA A 790 21.15 -3.69 0.90
CA ALA A 790 19.76 -3.81 0.46
C ALA A 790 18.85 -4.13 1.65
N GLN A 791 17.71 -3.44 1.76
CA GLN A 791 16.73 -3.63 2.83
C GLN A 791 15.81 -4.82 2.49
N THR A 792 15.16 -5.39 3.52
CA THR A 792 14.00 -6.26 3.30
C THR A 792 12.88 -5.48 2.58
N ILE A 793 12.14 -6.16 1.70
CA ILE A 793 11.12 -5.52 0.84
C ILE A 793 9.69 -5.94 1.15
N VAL A 794 9.49 -6.63 2.27
CA VAL A 794 8.20 -7.12 2.74
C VAL A 794 7.37 -6.04 3.43
N GLY A 795 6.06 -6.01 3.13
CA GLY A 795 5.10 -5.08 3.74
C GLY A 795 5.24 -3.63 3.29
N LEU A 796 6.08 -3.31 2.30
CA LEU A 796 6.34 -1.92 1.92
C LEU A 796 5.10 -1.18 1.42
N GLY A 797 4.17 -1.85 0.74
CA GLY A 797 2.89 -1.24 0.34
C GLY A 797 2.02 -0.79 1.53
N LEU A 798 2.12 -1.48 2.68
CA LEU A 798 1.45 -1.03 3.91
C LEU A 798 2.09 0.26 4.46
N LEU A 799 3.39 0.49 4.22
CA LEU A 799 4.09 1.73 4.59
C LEU A 799 3.83 2.87 3.58
N GLU A 800 3.66 2.54 2.30
CA GLU A 800 3.22 3.47 1.25
C GLU A 800 1.80 3.99 1.52
N ALA A 801 0.92 3.10 2.00
CA ALA A 801 -0.47 3.44 2.30
C ALA A 801 -0.66 4.30 3.56
N ILE A 802 0.37 4.57 4.39
CA ILE A 802 0.27 5.51 5.53
C ILE A 802 0.19 6.95 5.00
N SER A 803 -0.77 7.76 5.42
CA SER A 803 -0.88 9.16 4.93
C SER A 803 0.31 10.03 5.37
N GLU A 804 0.60 11.12 4.64
CA GLU A 804 1.65 12.07 5.03
C GLU A 804 1.31 12.80 6.35
N THR A 805 0.02 13.04 6.64
CA THR A 805 -0.44 13.58 7.92
C THR A 805 -0.02 12.71 9.11
N VAL A 806 -0.10 11.38 9.00
CA VAL A 806 0.27 10.46 10.10
C VAL A 806 1.77 10.52 10.41
N LEU A 807 2.62 10.81 9.42
CA LEU A 807 4.05 11.06 9.63
C LEU A 807 4.29 12.46 10.21
N LEU A 808 3.64 13.48 9.64
CA LEU A 808 3.77 14.87 10.09
C LEU A 808 3.25 15.12 11.52
N GLN A 809 2.36 14.27 12.04
CA GLN A 809 1.97 14.27 13.46
C GLN A 809 3.12 13.96 14.44
N ARG A 810 4.21 13.34 13.96
CA ARG A 810 5.43 13.05 14.73
C ARG A 810 6.63 13.89 14.29
N HIS A 811 6.44 14.81 13.34
CA HIS A 811 7.49 15.71 12.88
C HIS A 811 7.81 16.76 13.95
N ASP A 812 8.92 16.57 14.66
CA ASP A 812 9.43 17.53 15.65
C ASP A 812 10.95 17.72 15.51
N PRO A 813 11.45 18.28 14.39
CA PRO A 813 12.89 18.44 14.14
C PRO A 813 13.58 19.46 15.04
N ASN A 814 12.88 20.06 16.00
CA ASN A 814 13.41 21.04 16.95
C ASN A 814 13.31 20.58 18.42
N ASP A 815 12.86 19.33 18.69
CA ASP A 815 12.59 18.84 20.05
C ASP A 815 11.70 19.81 20.84
N SER A 816 10.62 20.26 20.20
CA SER A 816 9.68 21.29 20.68
C SER A 816 8.93 20.82 21.93
N ASN A 817 8.81 19.50 22.12
CA ASN A 817 8.24 18.88 23.30
C ASN A 817 9.28 18.63 24.44
N SER A 818 10.58 18.75 24.12
CA SER A 818 11.72 18.51 25.03
C SER A 818 11.78 17.09 25.62
N ASP A 819 11.40 16.08 24.84
CA ASP A 819 11.56 14.66 25.16
C ASP A 819 12.93 14.08 24.73
N GLY A 820 13.69 14.84 23.92
CA GLY A 820 15.03 14.48 23.44
C GLY A 820 15.04 13.76 22.09
N ILE A 821 13.90 13.62 21.41
CA ILE A 821 13.74 13.01 20.10
C ILE A 821 13.39 14.09 19.08
N SER A 822 14.15 14.18 17.99
CA SER A 822 14.06 15.24 16.97
C SER A 822 13.55 14.72 15.62
N GLY A 823 12.51 13.87 15.66
CA GLY A 823 12.01 13.11 14.51
C GLY A 823 11.70 13.99 13.29
N ARG A 824 12.53 13.91 12.25
CA ARG A 824 12.44 14.76 11.07
C ARG A 824 11.85 14.01 9.87
N ALA A 825 10.68 14.46 9.43
CA ALA A 825 10.12 14.05 8.14
C ALA A 825 10.96 14.62 6.99
N ASN A 826 11.52 13.76 6.13
CA ASN A 826 12.35 14.22 5.01
C ASN A 826 11.47 14.71 3.84
N GLN A 827 11.82 15.85 3.24
CA GLN A 827 11.10 16.41 2.10
C GLN A 827 11.82 16.08 0.79
N VAL A 828 11.09 15.47 -0.14
CA VAL A 828 11.61 14.93 -1.40
C VAL A 828 10.72 15.37 -2.56
N THR A 829 11.29 15.44 -3.77
CA THR A 829 10.51 15.69 -4.98
C THR A 829 10.07 14.35 -5.57
N ASP A 830 8.76 14.17 -5.75
CA ASP A 830 8.22 13.09 -6.58
C ASP A 830 8.54 13.40 -8.05
N LEU A 831 9.36 12.57 -8.67
CA LEU A 831 9.84 12.78 -10.05
C LEU A 831 8.74 12.62 -11.10
N LYS A 832 7.64 11.92 -10.78
CA LYS A 832 6.52 11.68 -11.71
C LYS A 832 5.53 12.85 -11.72
N THR A 833 5.33 13.52 -10.59
CA THR A 833 4.37 14.64 -10.46
C THR A 833 5.02 16.02 -10.33
N GLY A 834 6.31 16.08 -9.97
CA GLY A 834 7.03 17.31 -9.62
C GLY A 834 6.66 17.90 -8.25
N GLU A 835 5.81 17.23 -7.47
CA GLU A 835 5.35 17.72 -6.18
C GLU A 835 6.37 17.45 -5.06
N GLN A 836 6.44 18.35 -4.07
CA GLN A 836 7.12 18.05 -2.81
C GLN A 836 6.26 17.08 -1.99
N ARG A 837 6.89 16.03 -1.46
CA ARG A 837 6.29 14.91 -0.73
C ARG A 837 7.13 14.55 0.50
N ILE A 838 6.56 13.76 1.40
CA ILE A 838 7.29 13.17 2.52
C ILE A 838 7.92 11.85 2.07
N GLY A 839 9.25 11.77 2.18
CA GLY A 839 10.01 10.57 1.87
C GLY A 839 9.76 9.44 2.88
N ARG A 840 9.82 8.20 2.40
CA ARG A 840 9.45 6.98 3.13
C ARG A 840 10.41 5.82 2.91
N PHE A 841 10.94 5.70 1.70
CA PHE A 841 11.76 4.55 1.28
C PHE A 841 13.25 4.91 1.20
N GLY A 842 14.09 3.87 1.20
CA GLY A 842 15.54 4.02 1.39
C GLY A 842 15.95 4.30 2.85
N TRP A 843 17.25 4.27 3.12
CA TRP A 843 17.84 4.43 4.46
C TRP A 843 17.76 5.86 5.02
N LYS A 844 17.61 6.86 4.13
CA LYS A 844 17.50 8.29 4.46
C LYS A 844 16.12 8.85 4.09
N ALA A 845 15.09 8.01 3.94
CA ALA A 845 13.74 8.42 3.51
C ALA A 845 13.81 9.33 2.25
N SER A 846 14.49 8.86 1.19
CA SER A 846 14.91 9.69 0.06
C SER A 846 13.92 9.72 -1.12
N VAL A 847 12.89 8.87 -1.09
CA VAL A 847 11.80 8.85 -2.09
C VAL A 847 10.45 8.57 -1.42
N ALA A 848 9.37 9.08 -2.01
CA ALA A 848 8.02 9.03 -1.43
C ALA A 848 7.16 7.83 -1.88
N THR A 849 7.35 7.34 -3.11
CA THR A 849 6.59 6.21 -3.70
C THR A 849 7.47 4.99 -3.94
N LEU A 850 6.85 3.80 -3.97
CA LEU A 850 7.50 2.56 -4.39
C LEU A 850 7.74 2.52 -5.91
N GLU A 851 6.92 3.20 -6.69
CA GLU A 851 7.15 3.35 -8.14
C GLU A 851 8.47 4.09 -8.39
N GLN A 852 8.71 5.23 -7.71
CA GLN A 852 9.99 5.92 -7.82
C GLN A 852 11.14 5.13 -7.16
N PHE A 853 10.91 4.47 -6.01
CA PHE A 853 11.95 3.63 -5.38
C PHE A 853 12.43 2.51 -6.30
N THR A 854 11.50 1.88 -7.03
CA THR A 854 11.80 0.85 -8.04
C THR A 854 12.52 1.45 -9.25
N ALA A 855 12.16 2.67 -9.68
CA ALA A 855 12.81 3.35 -10.79
C ALA A 855 14.25 3.77 -10.45
N ASP A 856 14.47 4.32 -9.26
CA ASP A 856 15.80 4.64 -8.72
C ASP A 856 16.67 3.37 -8.68
N ALA A 857 16.15 2.23 -8.21
CA ALA A 857 16.89 0.96 -8.16
C ALA A 857 17.21 0.39 -9.56
N LEU A 858 16.24 0.36 -10.48
CA LEU A 858 16.46 -0.07 -11.87
C LEU A 858 17.53 0.80 -12.55
N HIS A 859 17.44 2.11 -12.41
CA HIS A 859 18.35 3.05 -13.04
C HIS A 859 19.75 3.01 -12.41
N GLU A 860 19.85 3.13 -11.08
CA GLU A 860 21.12 3.32 -10.36
C GLU A 860 21.85 2.02 -10.04
N ASP A 861 21.13 0.94 -9.69
CA ASP A 861 21.75 -0.30 -9.24
C ASP A 861 21.79 -1.38 -10.35
N ILE A 862 20.80 -1.39 -11.27
CA ILE A 862 20.72 -2.37 -12.38
C ILE A 862 21.23 -1.80 -13.71
N GLY A 863 21.09 -0.49 -13.96
CA GLY A 863 21.47 0.15 -15.22
C GLY A 863 20.42 0.03 -16.32
N VAL A 864 19.13 0.06 -15.96
CA VAL A 864 17.96 -0.05 -16.87
C VAL A 864 17.09 1.20 -16.76
N SER A 865 16.76 1.82 -17.90
CA SER A 865 15.98 3.06 -17.95
C SER A 865 14.46 2.83 -17.92
N THR A 866 13.74 3.83 -17.40
CA THR A 866 12.27 3.86 -17.26
C THR A 866 11.70 5.19 -17.76
N SER A 867 10.38 5.36 -17.77
CA SER A 867 9.75 6.66 -18.06
C SER A 867 10.09 7.75 -17.02
N ILE A 868 10.30 7.36 -15.75
CA ILE A 868 10.62 8.24 -14.62
C ILE A 868 12.10 8.66 -14.66
N LEU A 869 13.01 7.73 -14.98
CA LEU A 869 14.44 7.97 -15.09
C LEU A 869 14.98 7.40 -16.42
N GLN A 870 15.25 8.29 -17.36
CA GLN A 870 15.72 7.97 -18.72
C GLN A 870 17.23 8.17 -18.84
N GLY A 871 17.85 7.35 -19.69
CA GLY A 871 19.31 7.35 -19.89
C GLY A 871 20.07 6.58 -18.80
N PRO A 872 21.41 6.69 -18.79
CA PRO A 872 22.27 5.96 -17.86
C PRO A 872 22.52 6.74 -16.55
N ALA A 873 22.67 6.00 -15.45
CA ALA A 873 22.82 6.54 -14.10
C ALA A 873 24.21 7.08 -13.76
N CYS A 874 24.66 8.12 -14.45
CA CYS A 874 25.96 8.74 -14.24
C CYS A 874 25.91 10.26 -14.10
N GLY A 875 27.01 10.84 -13.63
CA GLY A 875 27.12 12.28 -13.40
C GLY A 875 27.20 13.08 -14.70
N ILE A 876 26.87 14.36 -14.59
CA ILE A 876 26.81 15.29 -15.73
C ILE A 876 28.15 15.40 -16.50
N ASN A 877 29.28 15.13 -15.85
CA ASN A 877 30.62 15.20 -16.46
C ASN A 877 31.14 13.86 -17.02
N GLN A 878 30.50 12.71 -16.78
CA GLN A 878 30.94 11.42 -17.33
C GLN A 878 30.40 11.23 -18.76
N THR A 879 30.95 12.01 -19.70
CA THR A 879 30.51 12.06 -21.10
C THR A 879 30.55 10.70 -21.79
N ALA A 880 31.51 9.82 -21.45
CA ALA A 880 31.58 8.47 -22.01
C ALA A 880 30.31 7.66 -21.68
N CYS A 881 29.91 7.63 -20.41
CA CYS A 881 28.68 6.99 -19.97
C CYS A 881 27.44 7.62 -20.64
N ARG A 882 27.31 8.95 -20.58
CA ARG A 882 26.12 9.65 -21.12
C ARG A 882 25.93 9.49 -22.63
N ASN A 883 27.01 9.27 -23.39
CA ASN A 883 26.94 8.99 -24.83
C ASN A 883 26.72 7.50 -25.15
N ALA A 884 26.96 6.61 -24.19
CA ALA A 884 26.93 5.15 -24.38
C ALA A 884 25.64 4.49 -23.90
N GLY A 885 24.82 5.21 -23.12
CA GLY A 885 23.55 4.71 -22.60
C GLY A 885 22.38 4.74 -23.60
N PRO A 886 21.25 4.12 -23.25
CA PRO A 886 20.02 4.12 -24.04
C PRO A 886 19.44 5.54 -24.16
N ASN A 887 19.07 5.94 -25.38
CA ASN A 887 18.45 7.26 -25.66
C ASN A 887 16.92 7.26 -25.42
N GLY A 888 16.42 6.51 -24.44
CA GLY A 888 14.98 6.36 -24.22
C GLY A 888 14.62 5.42 -23.07
N ILE A 889 13.41 4.87 -23.13
CA ILE A 889 12.80 3.97 -22.13
C ILE A 889 13.07 2.51 -22.53
N GLU A 890 13.72 1.74 -21.66
CA GLU A 890 13.98 0.31 -21.86
C GLU A 890 12.90 -0.57 -21.22
N LEU A 891 12.54 -0.28 -19.97
CA LEU A 891 11.45 -0.97 -19.28
C LEU A 891 10.14 -0.18 -19.41
N SER A 892 9.15 -0.77 -20.07
CA SER A 892 7.85 -0.14 -20.30
C SER A 892 7.03 0.07 -19.03
N ASP A 893 6.19 1.11 -19.00
CA ASP A 893 5.33 1.46 -17.86
C ASP A 893 4.46 0.30 -17.38
N ALA A 894 4.00 -0.56 -18.29
CA ALA A 894 3.25 -1.77 -17.94
C ALA A 894 4.09 -2.75 -17.09
N ARG A 895 5.36 -2.98 -17.45
CA ARG A 895 6.29 -3.84 -16.70
C ARG A 895 6.73 -3.18 -15.39
N MET A 896 6.93 -1.87 -15.43
CA MET A 896 7.22 -1.05 -14.25
C MET A 896 6.10 -1.12 -13.21
N SER A 897 4.84 -1.03 -13.66
CA SER A 897 3.65 -1.19 -12.82
C SER A 897 3.58 -2.59 -12.20
N LEU A 898 3.81 -3.66 -12.97
CA LEU A 898 3.86 -5.03 -12.45
C LEU A 898 4.92 -5.20 -11.35
N LEU A 899 6.13 -4.69 -11.58
CA LEU A 899 7.22 -4.74 -10.60
C LEU A 899 6.89 -3.92 -9.33
N THR A 900 6.25 -2.77 -9.49
CA THR A 900 5.78 -1.93 -8.37
C THR A 900 4.69 -2.65 -7.56
N VAL A 901 3.72 -3.30 -8.22
CA VAL A 901 2.66 -4.06 -7.56
C VAL A 901 3.21 -5.28 -6.82
N TYR A 902 4.27 -5.92 -7.32
CA TYR A 902 4.99 -6.95 -6.57
C TYR A 902 5.50 -6.41 -5.23
N MET A 903 6.20 -5.28 -5.24
CA MET A 903 6.73 -4.61 -4.04
C MET A 903 5.62 -4.15 -3.08
N GLN A 904 4.49 -3.68 -3.61
CA GLN A 904 3.34 -3.25 -2.82
C GLN A 904 2.61 -4.43 -2.14
N ALA A 905 2.41 -5.53 -2.86
CA ALA A 905 1.60 -6.67 -2.42
C ALA A 905 2.40 -7.78 -1.72
N LEU A 906 3.73 -7.67 -1.60
CA LEU A 906 4.52 -8.50 -0.68
C LEU A 906 4.04 -8.30 0.76
N GLY A 907 3.52 -9.37 1.36
CA GLY A 907 2.92 -9.33 2.69
C GLY A 907 3.96 -9.08 3.78
N ALA A 908 3.61 -8.27 4.77
CA ALA A 908 4.42 -8.16 5.98
C ALA A 908 4.44 -9.53 6.69
N PRO A 909 5.61 -10.09 7.05
CA PRO A 909 5.67 -11.23 7.96
C PRO A 909 5.03 -10.80 9.28
N ALA A 910 4.28 -11.70 9.87
CA ALA A 910 3.47 -11.38 11.03
C ALA A 910 3.92 -12.18 12.26
N ARG A 911 3.91 -11.49 13.41
CA ARG A 911 4.55 -11.88 14.68
C ARG A 911 4.30 -13.34 15.06
N ARG A 912 5.37 -14.07 15.40
CA ARG A 912 5.37 -15.53 15.60
C ARG A 912 4.39 -15.98 16.71
N ALA A 913 3.32 -16.66 16.30
CA ALA A 913 2.17 -16.90 17.16
C ALA A 913 2.42 -17.89 18.31
N GLU A 914 3.43 -18.76 18.20
CA GLU A 914 3.87 -19.65 19.29
C GLU A 914 4.57 -18.86 20.42
N THR A 915 5.01 -17.63 20.14
CA THR A 915 5.81 -16.81 21.04
C THR A 915 5.09 -15.57 21.55
N VAL A 916 4.08 -15.06 20.84
CA VAL A 916 3.34 -13.81 21.18
C VAL A 916 2.72 -13.82 22.59
N ASN A 917 2.41 -15.01 23.11
CA ASN A 917 1.80 -15.20 24.43
C ASN A 917 2.80 -15.67 25.50
N ASN A 918 4.07 -15.90 25.15
CA ASN A 918 5.07 -16.36 26.10
C ASN A 918 5.39 -15.23 27.09
N ALA A 919 5.53 -15.58 28.37
CA ALA A 919 5.66 -14.62 29.44
C ALA A 919 6.95 -13.78 29.35
N ASP A 920 8.01 -14.31 28.73
CA ASP A 920 9.24 -13.57 28.44
C ASP A 920 9.07 -12.57 27.30
N VAL A 921 8.42 -12.93 26.20
CA VAL A 921 8.08 -12.04 25.08
C VAL A 921 7.16 -10.90 25.51
N VAL A 922 6.15 -11.17 26.35
CA VAL A 922 5.25 -10.14 26.89
C VAL A 922 6.00 -9.18 27.83
N ARG A 923 6.94 -9.69 28.65
CA ARG A 923 7.83 -8.81 29.45
C ARG A 923 8.80 -8.04 28.56
N GLY A 924 9.29 -8.63 27.48
CA GLY A 924 10.18 -8.00 26.51
C GLY A 924 9.54 -6.80 25.80
N GLU A 925 8.27 -6.91 25.44
CA GLU A 925 7.48 -5.80 24.88
C GLU A 925 7.30 -4.65 25.88
N LEU A 926 7.11 -4.96 27.17
CA LEU A 926 7.10 -3.96 28.24
C LEU A 926 8.50 -3.35 28.47
N VAL A 927 9.58 -4.14 28.40
CA VAL A 927 10.96 -3.63 28.47
C VAL A 927 11.26 -2.71 27.29
N PHE A 928 10.81 -3.03 26.07
CA PHE A 928 10.97 -2.20 24.88
C PHE A 928 10.35 -0.80 25.07
N GLY A 929 9.14 -0.73 25.65
CA GLY A 929 8.52 0.54 26.02
C GLY A 929 9.28 1.26 27.14
N ASN A 930 9.62 0.57 28.23
CA ASN A 930 10.27 1.15 29.41
C ASN A 930 11.70 1.65 29.15
N LEU A 931 12.40 1.12 28.14
CA LEU A 931 13.71 1.60 27.72
C LEU A 931 13.63 2.78 26.73
N GLY A 932 12.43 3.24 26.36
CA GLY A 932 12.24 4.36 25.43
C GLY A 932 12.35 4.00 23.95
N CYS A 933 12.55 2.73 23.58
CA CYS A 933 12.69 2.33 22.17
C CYS A 933 11.46 2.69 21.31
N ALA A 934 10.27 2.64 21.92
CA ALA A 934 9.00 2.92 21.27
C ALA A 934 8.80 4.40 20.83
N ALA A 935 9.67 5.33 21.24
CA ALA A 935 9.58 6.73 20.84
C ALA A 935 9.77 6.89 19.33
N CYS A 936 10.90 6.41 18.78
CA CYS A 936 11.14 6.36 17.34
C CYS A 936 10.53 5.09 16.69
N HIS A 937 10.61 3.94 17.36
CA HIS A 937 10.02 2.70 16.85
C HIS A 937 8.54 2.57 17.25
N THR A 938 7.73 3.52 16.77
CA THR A 938 6.27 3.61 17.02
C THR A 938 5.58 2.26 16.76
N PRO A 939 4.95 1.62 17.77
CA PRO A 939 4.44 0.24 17.64
C PRO A 939 3.33 0.03 16.60
N SER A 940 2.51 1.04 16.31
CA SER A 940 1.34 0.89 15.44
C SER A 940 0.99 2.17 14.68
N MET A 941 0.49 2.00 13.45
CA MET A 941 0.05 3.07 12.56
C MET A 941 -1.21 2.64 11.80
N ALA A 942 -1.94 3.62 11.26
CA ALA A 942 -3.09 3.40 10.39
C ALA A 942 -2.73 3.70 8.93
N THR A 943 -3.21 2.87 8.00
CA THR A 943 -3.15 3.17 6.56
C THR A 943 -4.39 3.96 6.12
N ASP A 944 -4.20 4.82 5.11
CA ASP A 944 -5.21 5.65 4.48
C ASP A 944 -6.14 4.80 3.59
N TYR A 945 -7.23 5.40 3.11
CA TYR A 945 -8.22 4.77 2.24
C TYR A 945 -7.95 5.01 0.74
N GLY A 946 -7.04 5.94 0.38
CA GLY A 946 -6.76 6.31 -1.01
C GLY A 946 -5.90 5.34 -1.83
N HIS A 947 -5.18 4.38 -1.22
CA HIS A 947 -4.17 3.55 -1.91
C HIS A 947 -4.74 2.77 -3.12
N PRO A 948 -4.06 2.65 -4.29
CA PRO A 948 -4.64 2.01 -5.48
C PRO A 948 -5.04 0.55 -5.25
N LEU A 949 -4.16 -0.24 -4.65
CA LEU A 949 -4.47 -1.59 -4.17
C LEU A 949 -5.35 -1.50 -2.92
N ALA A 950 -6.53 -2.11 -2.98
CA ALA A 950 -7.56 -1.98 -1.95
C ALA A 950 -7.26 -2.81 -0.70
N GLU A 951 -6.54 -3.92 -0.87
CA GLU A 951 -5.99 -4.75 0.20
C GLU A 951 -5.10 -3.98 1.18
N LEU A 952 -4.52 -2.84 0.81
CA LEU A 952 -3.63 -2.04 1.68
C LEU A 952 -4.36 -0.92 2.44
N ARG A 953 -5.65 -0.69 2.18
CA ARG A 953 -6.43 0.44 2.70
C ARG A 953 -6.95 0.21 4.12
N GLY A 954 -7.02 1.28 4.92
CA GLY A 954 -7.77 1.32 6.18
C GLY A 954 -7.35 0.29 7.24
N GLN A 955 -6.09 -0.15 7.22
CA GLN A 955 -5.56 -1.15 8.15
C GLN A 955 -4.93 -0.51 9.39
N THR A 956 -5.05 -1.16 10.54
CA THR A 956 -4.18 -0.90 11.70
C THR A 956 -2.99 -1.87 11.68
N ILE A 957 -1.83 -1.37 11.25
CA ILE A 957 -0.59 -2.13 11.11
C ILE A 957 0.31 -1.97 12.35
N ARG A 958 1.28 -2.88 12.52
CA ARG A 958 2.24 -2.86 13.63
C ARG A 958 3.70 -2.94 13.13
N PRO A 959 4.22 -1.86 12.52
CA PRO A 959 5.50 -1.90 11.83
C PRO A 959 6.69 -1.58 12.75
N TYR A 960 6.46 -1.04 13.96
CA TYR A 960 7.51 -0.60 14.89
C TYR A 960 8.49 0.42 14.26
N THR A 961 7.93 1.48 13.69
CA THR A 961 8.64 2.57 13.01
C THR A 961 7.70 3.77 12.89
N ASP A 962 8.28 4.96 12.88
CA ASP A 962 7.62 6.22 12.52
C ASP A 962 7.95 6.73 11.10
N LEU A 963 8.85 6.04 10.38
CA LEU A 963 9.43 6.42 9.09
C LEU A 963 10.18 7.76 9.08
N LEU A 964 10.46 8.35 10.25
CA LEU A 964 11.17 9.63 10.37
C LEU A 964 12.68 9.44 10.46
N LEU A 965 13.41 10.52 10.20
CA LEU A 965 14.85 10.61 10.40
C LEU A 965 15.19 11.01 11.84
N HIS A 966 16.14 10.29 12.45
CA HIS A 966 16.64 10.55 13.81
C HIS A 966 18.16 10.55 13.82
N ASP A 967 18.79 11.45 14.57
CA ASP A 967 20.22 11.45 14.85
C ASP A 967 20.59 10.20 15.69
N MET A 968 21.26 9.23 15.06
CA MET A 968 21.72 8.00 15.72
C MET A 968 23.16 8.10 16.22
N GLY A 969 23.73 9.31 16.28
CA GLY A 969 25.05 9.61 16.81
C GLY A 969 26.21 9.35 15.85
N GLU A 970 27.38 9.89 16.22
CA GLU A 970 28.59 9.88 15.39
C GLU A 970 29.04 8.46 15.00
N GLY A 971 28.81 7.49 15.89
CA GLY A 971 29.11 6.08 15.62
C GLY A 971 28.42 5.54 14.36
N LEU A 972 27.23 6.06 14.01
CA LEU A 972 26.48 5.69 12.81
C LEU A 972 26.47 6.79 11.74
N SER A 973 27.27 7.84 11.87
CA SER A 973 27.42 8.88 10.84
C SER A 973 27.88 8.27 9.50
N ASP A 974 27.20 8.62 8.41
CA ASP A 974 27.78 8.43 7.08
C ASP A 974 28.67 9.62 6.67
N ARG A 975 29.03 9.70 5.39
CA ARG A 975 29.83 10.80 4.84
C ARG A 975 29.23 11.34 3.55
N LEU A 976 27.90 11.34 3.40
CA LEU A 976 27.26 11.81 2.17
C LEU A 976 27.18 13.34 2.04
N THR A 977 27.41 14.10 3.11
CA THR A 977 27.41 15.56 3.05
C THR A 977 28.55 16.16 3.87
N THR A 978 28.87 17.43 3.61
CA THR A 978 29.74 18.23 4.49
C THR A 978 29.04 18.66 5.78
N ASN A 979 27.73 18.43 5.92
CA ASN A 979 26.97 18.69 7.13
C ASN A 979 26.95 17.45 8.03
N ALA A 980 27.78 17.48 9.08
CA ALA A 980 27.91 16.37 10.02
C ALA A 980 26.58 15.96 10.68
N THR A 981 25.63 16.87 10.88
CA THR A 981 24.33 16.54 11.50
C THR A 981 23.49 15.65 10.58
N LEU A 982 23.34 16.01 9.30
CA LEU A 982 22.56 15.26 8.32
C LEU A 982 23.14 13.85 8.04
N ASN A 983 24.46 13.71 8.23
CA ASN A 983 25.13 12.42 8.07
C ASN A 983 24.75 11.41 9.18
N ARG A 984 24.45 11.87 10.40
CA ARG A 984 24.05 11.03 11.56
C ARG A 984 22.59 10.59 11.54
N GLU A 985 21.75 11.25 10.74
CA GLU A 985 20.30 10.98 10.70
C GLU A 985 19.96 9.67 9.97
N TRP A 986 19.07 8.84 10.51
CA TRP A 986 18.63 7.59 9.88
C TRP A 986 17.12 7.40 9.97
N ARG A 987 16.54 6.83 8.91
CA ARG A 987 15.14 6.41 8.93
C ARG A 987 14.99 5.20 9.85
N THR A 988 14.01 5.21 10.76
CA THR A 988 13.66 3.99 11.50
C THR A 988 13.17 2.90 10.52
N PRO A 989 13.81 1.72 10.42
CA PRO A 989 13.26 0.61 9.64
C PRO A 989 12.07 -0.02 10.37
N ALA A 990 11.12 -0.58 9.60
CA ALA A 990 10.10 -1.44 10.20
C ALA A 990 10.78 -2.70 10.78
N LEU A 991 10.33 -3.13 11.97
CA LEU A 991 10.93 -4.27 12.69
C LEU A 991 10.17 -5.59 12.48
N TRP A 992 9.13 -5.63 11.64
CA TRP A 992 8.49 -6.90 11.28
C TRP A 992 9.48 -7.84 10.59
N GLY A 993 9.41 -9.13 10.90
CA GLY A 993 10.33 -10.13 10.37
C GLY A 993 11.78 -10.02 10.84
N LEU A 994 12.10 -9.16 11.81
CA LEU A 994 13.46 -9.01 12.35
C LEU A 994 14.01 -10.35 12.88
N GLY A 995 13.15 -11.18 13.50
CA GLY A 995 13.55 -12.51 13.96
C GLY A 995 13.60 -13.59 12.88
N LEU A 996 13.37 -13.24 11.61
CA LEU A 996 13.45 -14.13 10.45
C LEU A 996 14.68 -13.83 9.57
N GLU A 997 15.34 -12.67 9.76
CA GLU A 997 16.47 -12.21 8.96
C GLU A 997 17.59 -13.25 8.82
N GLU A 998 17.96 -13.96 9.89
CA GLU A 998 19.01 -14.99 9.82
C GLU A 998 18.57 -16.21 9.01
N ALA A 999 17.31 -16.63 9.13
CA ALA A 999 16.77 -17.75 8.36
C ALA A 999 16.60 -17.39 6.87
N VAL A 1000 16.20 -16.15 6.55
CA VAL A 1000 15.97 -15.70 5.17
C VAL A 1000 17.29 -15.39 4.45
N ASN A 1001 18.21 -14.68 5.10
CA ASN A 1001 19.45 -14.19 4.49
C ASN A 1001 20.66 -15.11 4.70
N GLY A 1002 20.56 -16.09 5.60
CA GLY A 1002 21.71 -16.83 6.14
C GLY A 1002 22.58 -16.03 7.12
N HIS A 1003 22.12 -14.85 7.58
CA HIS A 1003 22.87 -14.01 8.54
C HIS A 1003 22.01 -12.99 9.31
N GLY A 1004 22.41 -12.70 10.55
CA GLY A 1004 21.83 -11.65 11.39
C GLY A 1004 22.41 -10.23 11.22
N ARG A 1005 22.99 -9.88 10.05
CA ARG A 1005 23.62 -8.56 9.83
C ARG A 1005 22.60 -7.42 9.75
N LEU A 1006 22.74 -6.42 10.61
CA LEU A 1006 21.81 -5.29 10.76
C LEU A 1006 22.50 -3.91 10.55
N LEU A 1007 21.68 -2.85 10.60
CA LEU A 1007 22.02 -1.45 10.27
C LEU A 1007 22.30 -1.21 8.78
N HIS A 1008 22.54 0.05 8.39
CA HIS A 1008 22.58 0.48 6.99
C HIS A 1008 23.71 -0.15 6.16
N ASP A 1009 24.73 -0.70 6.81
CA ASP A 1009 25.94 -1.25 6.21
C ASP A 1009 26.31 -2.66 6.73
N GLY A 1010 25.40 -3.33 7.45
CA GLY A 1010 25.62 -4.68 7.97
C GLY A 1010 26.63 -4.81 9.12
N ARG A 1011 27.10 -3.69 9.71
CA ARG A 1011 28.14 -3.72 10.75
C ARG A 1011 27.75 -4.48 12.02
N ALA A 1012 26.48 -4.41 12.42
CA ALA A 1012 25.99 -5.08 13.62
C ALA A 1012 25.77 -6.56 13.32
N ARG A 1013 26.39 -7.46 14.08
CA ARG A 1013 26.29 -8.92 13.88
C ARG A 1013 24.95 -9.52 14.32
N ASN A 1014 24.19 -8.81 15.14
CA ASN A 1014 22.96 -9.25 15.77
C ASN A 1014 22.21 -8.04 16.39
N ILE A 1015 21.02 -8.30 16.94
CA ILE A 1015 20.16 -7.28 17.57
C ILE A 1015 20.83 -6.57 18.77
N ASN A 1016 21.62 -7.29 19.58
CA ASN A 1016 22.35 -6.69 20.71
C ASN A 1016 23.33 -5.60 20.23
N GLU A 1017 24.15 -5.93 19.22
CA GLU A 1017 25.08 -4.96 18.65
C GLU A 1017 24.36 -3.81 17.96
N ALA A 1018 23.22 -4.06 17.30
CA ALA A 1018 22.43 -3.01 16.69
C ALA A 1018 21.98 -1.98 17.74
N ILE A 1019 21.38 -2.42 18.86
CA ILE A 1019 20.98 -1.55 19.98
C ILE A 1019 22.19 -0.80 20.56
N LEU A 1020 23.32 -1.49 20.77
CA LEU A 1020 24.52 -0.88 21.36
C LEU A 1020 25.21 0.15 20.45
N TRP A 1021 25.00 0.05 19.13
CA TRP A 1021 25.44 1.04 18.14
C TRP A 1021 24.60 2.33 18.13
N HIS A 1022 23.41 2.35 18.75
CA HIS A 1022 22.58 3.55 18.81
C HIS A 1022 23.23 4.62 19.70
N GLY A 1023 23.41 5.82 19.16
CA GLY A 1023 23.78 7.05 19.87
C GLY A 1023 22.78 8.16 19.58
N GLY A 1024 23.24 9.42 19.69
CA GLY A 1024 22.40 10.60 19.40
C GLY A 1024 21.14 10.63 20.27
N GLU A 1025 19.97 10.80 19.65
CA GLU A 1025 18.65 10.78 20.30
C GLU A 1025 18.44 9.47 21.08
N ALA A 1026 18.88 8.34 20.53
CA ALA A 1026 18.75 7.03 21.14
C ALA A 1026 19.82 6.71 22.22
N ALA A 1027 20.71 7.64 22.56
CA ALA A 1027 21.77 7.42 23.56
C ALA A 1027 21.22 7.16 24.98
N ALA A 1028 20.06 7.72 25.32
CA ALA A 1028 19.36 7.44 26.58
C ALA A 1028 18.89 5.99 26.62
N SER A 1029 18.19 5.53 25.58
CA SER A 1029 17.69 4.16 25.43
C SER A 1029 18.82 3.13 25.40
N GLN A 1030 19.92 3.42 24.71
CA GLN A 1030 21.12 2.58 24.69
C GLN A 1030 21.79 2.49 26.08
N SER A 1031 21.83 3.58 26.83
CA SER A 1031 22.38 3.60 28.18
C SER A 1031 21.48 2.87 29.18
N ALA A 1032 20.16 2.99 29.01
CA ALA A 1032 19.18 2.21 29.76
C ALA A 1032 19.30 0.71 29.43
N TYR A 1033 19.53 0.34 28.16
CA TYR A 1033 19.81 -1.05 27.77
C TYR A 1033 21.08 -1.60 28.42
N ARG A 1034 22.15 -0.79 28.51
CA ARG A 1034 23.38 -1.16 29.24
C ARG A 1034 23.18 -1.31 30.75
N ALA A 1035 22.23 -0.56 31.32
CA ALA A 1035 21.84 -0.63 32.73
C ALA A 1035 20.85 -1.76 33.06
N ALA A 1036 20.07 -2.23 32.08
CA ALA A 1036 19.10 -3.30 32.26
C ALA A 1036 19.76 -4.62 32.66
N THR A 1037 19.11 -5.42 33.50
CA THR A 1037 19.59 -6.75 33.92
C THR A 1037 19.68 -7.71 32.73
N SER A 1038 20.53 -8.74 32.82
CA SER A 1038 20.63 -9.79 31.78
C SER A 1038 19.29 -10.44 31.43
N THR A 1039 18.40 -10.64 32.41
CA THR A 1039 17.03 -11.12 32.18
C THR A 1039 16.20 -10.14 31.35
N GLN A 1040 16.22 -8.84 31.67
CA GLN A 1040 15.50 -7.83 30.89
C GLN A 1040 16.05 -7.70 29.47
N ARG A 1041 17.38 -7.78 29.29
CA ARG A 1041 18.01 -7.81 27.97
C ARG A 1041 17.55 -9.03 27.17
N ASN A 1042 17.58 -10.22 27.76
CA ASN A 1042 17.13 -11.45 27.11
C ASN A 1042 15.63 -11.45 26.76
N ASP A 1043 14.78 -10.95 27.66
CA ASP A 1043 13.34 -10.80 27.40
C ASP A 1043 13.09 -9.82 26.23
N LEU A 1044 13.81 -8.68 26.18
CA LEU A 1044 13.74 -7.73 25.06
C LEU A 1044 14.15 -8.37 23.73
N ILE A 1045 15.26 -9.12 23.71
CA ILE A 1045 15.74 -9.78 22.50
C ILE A 1045 14.71 -10.79 22.00
N LYS A 1046 14.13 -11.62 22.88
CA LYS A 1046 13.04 -12.54 22.52
C LYS A 1046 11.80 -11.84 21.97
N PHE A 1047 11.47 -10.65 22.50
CA PHE A 1047 10.40 -9.83 21.94
C PHE A 1047 10.73 -9.37 20.51
N LEU A 1048 11.91 -8.81 20.29
CA LEU A 1048 12.35 -8.34 18.98
C LEU A 1048 12.51 -9.47 17.97
N GLU A 1049 12.92 -10.66 18.41
CA GLU A 1049 12.91 -11.88 17.61
C GLU A 1049 11.48 -12.37 17.34
N SER A 1050 10.49 -12.10 18.20
CA SER A 1050 9.10 -12.53 17.94
C SER A 1050 8.48 -11.82 16.73
N LEU A 1051 9.00 -10.65 16.35
CA LEU A 1051 8.55 -9.82 15.23
C LEU A 1051 8.98 -10.40 13.87
#